data_AF-A0A955W142-F1
#
_entry.id   AF-A0A955W142-F1
#
_cell.length_a   1.000
_cell.length_b   1.000
_cell.length_c   1.000
_cell.angle_alpha   90.00
_cell.angle_beta   90.00
_cell.angle_gamma   90.00
#
_symmetry.space_group_name_H-M   'P 1'
#
loop_
_entity.id
_entity.type
_entity.pdbx_description
1 polymer ?
#
loop_
_entity_poly.entity_id
_entity_poly.type
_entity_poly.pdbx_seq_one_letter_code
_entity_poly.pdbx_strand_id
1 'polypeptide(L)'
;RENGQYYLDLKKDIDFDSLIDKRAESLSDSQLDRYYFDGLRRVVLEDPEAPPYVSGYRIWEHELEWRERKAGRSGYLFFGAPNERSTAQPPRDFYIYFIQPFEAPYFKDERKPDEVFFRLTQRDEEFDRALKLYAGARELSATASGSNKKIYDDKALEHLRTLTRWLQEKLTTVYEVTYQSKARSLGELLQTLFARAPSRGGVRDYVDVAAAVSLSTHFTDTAPDYPIFDTPITRTNRGQAAQDALRWIAGSVKSKLGAAVLDALEMLDGDQLRPRESRYAKHIIEQLGAKGEGQVLNRSELVQEQAGVDYWNRFRLEPEFLAVVLAGLVHSGDVVLSITGKKIDAGAIDQFAKLSVNDIAQFKHIERPRDLPLGALQELFDLLGVPKGLIVNPAKRDDAVTQLQAKVAELVNKAVLAHAHVADMVLWGKPILSEQEQTEWRQRLGDLKRFLESLQAFNTAGKLKSFPHDVAAIQAQRPGLALVREVEELGELVQQVGPTTSYLGKAEAVLQAGHPWVDQMRERRGELMAKITSPKHRADSGFQRALGQALAELKTAYQDAYLQRHVQARLGATDDQRKARLGQDPRLKQLQQLSTVEMMPTQQLRDFQNTLFGLKTCFSLTKQDLDADPICPHCAFRPVEEPFAGTKAGDRIGQLDTELDDMVQSWTNTLLGNLQDPTV
;
A
#
# COMPACT_ATOMS: atom_id res chain seq x y z
N ARG A 1 -61.54 -40.92 73.10
CA ARG A 1 -60.12 -41.29 73.30
C ARG A 1 -59.30 -40.15 72.74
N GLU A 2 -58.82 -39.30 73.63
CA GLU A 2 -57.89 -38.21 73.35
C GLU A 2 -56.55 -38.81 72.89
N ASN A 3 -56.16 -38.58 71.64
CA ASN A 3 -54.77 -38.77 71.24
C ASN A 3 -54.05 -37.45 71.52
N GLY A 4 -53.42 -37.38 72.70
CA GLY A 4 -52.62 -36.26 73.17
C GLY A 4 -51.38 -36.02 72.31
N GLN A 5 -51.58 -35.41 71.13
CA GLN A 5 -50.51 -34.84 70.34
C GLN A 5 -50.39 -33.36 70.70
N TYR A 6 -49.37 -33.03 71.50
CA TYR A 6 -48.88 -31.67 71.64
C TYR A 6 -47.97 -31.36 70.45
N TYR A 7 -48.32 -30.36 69.63
CA TYR A 7 -47.35 -29.69 68.77
C TYR A 7 -46.55 -28.74 69.67
N LEU A 8 -45.37 -29.20 70.10
CA LEU A 8 -44.35 -28.30 70.62
C LEU A 8 -43.71 -27.58 69.43
N ASP A 9 -44.23 -26.40 69.07
CA ASP A 9 -43.46 -25.43 68.28
C ASP A 9 -42.37 -24.85 69.19
N LEU A 10 -41.31 -25.64 69.37
CA LEU A 10 -40.05 -25.12 69.86
C LEU A 10 -39.41 -24.41 68.68
N LYS A 11 -39.64 -23.10 68.56
CA LYS A 11 -38.55 -22.20 68.17
C LYS A 11 -37.43 -22.41 69.19
N LYS A 12 -36.65 -23.49 69.02
CA LYS A 12 -35.30 -23.55 69.54
C LYS A 12 -34.58 -22.45 68.79
N ASP A 13 -34.41 -21.30 69.42
CA ASP A 13 -33.35 -20.37 69.05
C ASP A 13 -32.04 -21.15 69.22
N ILE A 14 -31.64 -21.81 68.14
CA ILE A 14 -30.31 -22.40 68.05
C ILE A 14 -29.37 -21.21 67.99
N ASP A 15 -28.63 -21.00 69.06
CA ASP A 15 -27.55 -20.02 69.09
C ASP A 15 -26.38 -20.57 68.26
N PHE A 16 -26.45 -20.33 66.95
CA PHE A 16 -25.45 -20.75 65.97
C PHE A 16 -24.08 -20.16 66.29
N ASP A 17 -24.02 -18.94 66.84
CA ASP A 17 -22.76 -18.28 67.21
C ASP A 17 -22.08 -19.00 68.38
N SER A 18 -22.83 -19.32 69.44
CA SER A 18 -22.29 -20.10 70.56
C SER A 18 -21.81 -21.50 70.14
N LEU A 19 -22.47 -22.13 69.18
CA LEU A 19 -22.03 -23.42 68.63
C LEU A 19 -20.76 -23.30 67.81
N ILE A 20 -20.63 -22.24 67.01
CA ILE A 20 -19.40 -21.94 66.25
C ILE A 20 -18.25 -21.67 67.21
N ASP A 21 -18.45 -20.84 68.24
CA ASP A 21 -17.43 -20.54 69.27
C ASP A 21 -16.92 -21.83 69.94
N LYS A 22 -17.83 -22.71 70.40
CA LYS A 22 -17.44 -23.99 71.00
C LYS A 22 -16.69 -24.89 70.03
N ARG A 23 -17.10 -24.94 68.76
CA ARG A 23 -16.40 -25.73 67.75
C ARG A 23 -15.00 -25.15 67.50
N ALA A 24 -14.90 -23.83 67.38
CA ALA A 24 -13.69 -23.06 67.14
C ALA A 24 -12.62 -23.29 68.21
N GLU A 25 -13.00 -23.50 69.48
CA GLU A 25 -12.08 -23.86 70.58
C GLU A 25 -11.51 -25.28 70.48
N SER A 26 -12.19 -26.19 69.77
CA SER A 26 -11.84 -27.62 69.69
C SER A 26 -11.03 -28.02 68.45
N LEU A 27 -10.67 -27.05 67.59
CA LEU A 27 -9.97 -27.31 66.33
C LEU A 27 -8.49 -27.59 66.55
N SER A 28 -7.94 -28.54 65.80
CA SER A 28 -6.48 -28.77 65.76
C SER A 28 -5.77 -27.74 64.90
N ASP A 29 -4.46 -27.57 65.15
CA ASP A 29 -3.58 -26.69 64.37
C ASP A 29 -3.59 -27.04 62.87
N SER A 30 -3.52 -28.32 62.50
CA SER A 30 -3.70 -28.79 61.13
C SER A 30 -5.04 -28.43 60.48
N GLN A 31 -6.13 -28.39 61.25
CA GLN A 31 -7.43 -27.92 60.73
C GLN A 31 -7.40 -26.41 60.48
N LEU A 32 -6.79 -25.64 61.37
CA LEU A 32 -6.61 -24.19 61.21
C LEU A 32 -5.74 -23.86 60.00
N ASP A 33 -4.64 -24.60 59.78
CA ASP A 33 -3.78 -24.45 58.59
C ASP A 33 -4.55 -24.70 57.28
N ARG A 34 -5.41 -25.73 57.24
CA ARG A 34 -6.27 -26.01 56.07
C ARG A 34 -7.19 -24.83 55.76
N TYR A 35 -7.86 -24.29 56.77
CA TYR A 35 -8.79 -23.17 56.59
C TYR A 35 -8.08 -21.82 56.38
N TYR A 36 -6.86 -21.67 56.88
CA TYR A 36 -5.99 -20.54 56.57
C TYR A 36 -5.68 -20.51 55.07
N PHE A 37 -5.29 -21.66 54.50
CA PHE A 37 -5.04 -21.74 53.07
C PHE A 37 -6.30 -21.49 52.24
N ASP A 38 -7.48 -21.89 52.70
CA ASP A 38 -8.74 -21.51 52.04
C ASP A 38 -8.91 -19.98 51.99
N GLY A 39 -8.60 -19.27 53.08
CA GLY A 39 -8.62 -17.81 53.14
C GLY A 39 -7.55 -17.16 52.26
N LEU A 40 -6.33 -17.69 52.30
CA LEU A 40 -5.21 -17.21 51.49
C LEU A 40 -5.46 -17.37 50.00
N ARG A 41 -6.08 -18.49 49.60
CA ARG A 41 -6.50 -18.78 48.22
C ARG A 41 -7.37 -17.66 47.64
N ARG A 42 -8.22 -17.04 48.46
CA ARG A 42 -9.14 -15.97 48.05
C ARG A 42 -8.44 -14.66 47.70
N VAL A 43 -7.22 -14.45 48.20
CA VAL A 43 -6.53 -13.16 48.10
C VAL A 43 -5.22 -13.24 47.30
N VAL A 44 -4.64 -14.43 47.13
CA VAL A 44 -3.38 -14.65 46.42
C VAL A 44 -3.56 -15.18 44.99
N LEU A 45 -4.57 -15.99 44.71
CA LEU A 45 -4.78 -16.55 43.36
C LEU A 45 -5.61 -15.61 42.48
N GLU A 46 -5.35 -15.66 41.17
CA GLU A 46 -6.16 -14.96 40.16
C GLU A 46 -7.62 -15.43 40.16
N ASP A 47 -7.78 -16.75 40.11
CA ASP A 47 -9.07 -17.43 40.22
C ASP A 47 -9.03 -18.33 41.47
N PRO A 48 -9.67 -17.93 42.58
CA PRO A 48 -9.71 -18.73 43.80
C PRO A 48 -10.42 -20.08 43.65
N GLU A 49 -11.22 -20.28 42.60
CA GLU A 49 -11.91 -21.54 42.31
C GLU A 49 -11.13 -22.43 41.33
N ALA A 50 -9.99 -21.96 40.82
CA ALA A 50 -9.15 -22.75 39.93
C ALA A 50 -8.72 -24.06 40.61
N PRO A 51 -8.92 -25.23 39.96
CA PRO A 51 -8.45 -26.49 40.50
C PRO A 51 -6.92 -26.49 40.58
N PRO A 52 -6.33 -27.22 41.54
CA PRO A 52 -4.88 -27.37 41.59
C PRO A 52 -4.33 -28.02 40.31
N TYR A 53 -3.12 -27.62 39.92
CA TYR A 53 -2.43 -28.15 38.75
C TYR A 53 -2.17 -29.66 38.85
N VAL A 54 -1.85 -30.16 40.06
CA VAL A 54 -1.75 -31.60 40.35
C VAL A 54 -2.83 -31.97 41.36
N SER A 55 -3.69 -32.91 40.98
CA SER A 55 -4.73 -33.44 41.87
C SER A 55 -4.15 -33.94 43.19
N GLY A 56 -4.75 -33.54 44.31
CA GLY A 56 -4.29 -33.90 45.66
C GLY A 56 -3.20 -32.99 46.24
N TYR A 57 -2.65 -32.05 45.47
CA TYR A 57 -1.67 -31.07 45.94
C TYR A 57 -2.24 -29.67 45.90
N ARG A 58 -1.63 -28.73 46.64
CA ARG A 58 -2.00 -27.30 46.63
C ARG A 58 -1.00 -26.52 45.79
N ILE A 59 -1.08 -26.68 44.48
CA ILE A 59 -0.17 -26.10 43.49
C ILE A 59 -0.97 -25.45 42.36
N TRP A 60 -0.58 -24.25 41.94
CA TRP A 60 -1.19 -23.54 40.81
C TRP A 60 -0.11 -22.99 39.87
N GLU A 61 -0.34 -23.03 38.56
CA GLU A 61 0.49 -22.28 37.62
C GLU A 61 0.37 -20.79 37.92
N HIS A 62 1.50 -20.09 37.92
CA HIS A 62 1.56 -18.68 38.25
C HIS A 62 2.49 -17.95 37.28
N GLU A 63 2.16 -16.70 36.95
CA GLU A 63 2.99 -15.86 36.10
C GLU A 63 3.45 -14.62 36.88
N LEU A 64 4.74 -14.32 36.82
CA LEU A 64 5.33 -13.09 37.35
C LEU A 64 5.82 -12.20 36.21
N GLU A 65 5.69 -10.89 36.38
CA GLU A 65 6.34 -9.93 35.48
C GLU A 65 7.81 -9.75 35.87
N TRP A 66 8.72 -10.10 34.95
CA TRP A 66 10.10 -9.66 34.99
C TRP A 66 10.19 -8.19 34.58
N ARG A 67 10.13 -7.30 35.59
CA ARG A 67 9.93 -5.85 35.42
C ARG A 67 11.01 -5.16 34.59
N GLU A 68 12.26 -5.56 34.75
CA GLU A 68 13.41 -4.98 34.03
C GLU A 68 13.30 -5.21 32.51
N ARG A 69 12.58 -6.26 32.10
CA ARG A 69 12.38 -6.62 30.69
C ARG A 69 10.93 -6.50 30.22
N LYS A 70 10.00 -6.21 31.14
CA LYS A 70 8.55 -6.23 30.94
C LYS A 70 8.07 -7.53 30.28
N ALA A 71 8.55 -8.67 30.79
CA ALA A 71 8.28 -9.98 30.23
C ALA A 71 7.69 -10.94 31.27
N GLY A 72 6.74 -11.78 30.87
CA GLY A 72 6.19 -12.83 31.72
C GLY A 72 7.20 -13.95 32.00
N ARG A 73 7.22 -14.45 33.23
CA ARG A 73 7.93 -15.65 33.66
C ARG A 73 6.92 -16.63 34.25
N SER A 74 7.02 -17.89 33.85
CA SER A 74 6.08 -18.92 34.29
C SER A 74 6.68 -19.72 35.43
N GLY A 75 5.91 -19.91 36.49
CA GLY A 75 6.32 -20.62 37.70
C GLY A 75 5.13 -21.31 38.35
N TYR A 76 5.34 -21.73 39.60
CA TYR A 76 4.31 -22.34 40.42
C TYR A 76 4.17 -21.65 41.76
N LEU A 77 2.95 -21.64 42.27
CA LEU A 77 2.62 -21.18 43.61
C LEU A 77 2.10 -22.36 44.44
N PHE A 78 2.66 -22.54 45.63
CA PHE A 78 2.37 -23.64 46.55
C PHE A 78 1.85 -23.13 47.88
N PHE A 79 0.89 -23.86 48.44
CA PHE A 79 0.49 -23.75 49.83
C PHE A 79 0.99 -24.99 50.59
N GLY A 80 2.02 -24.79 51.40
CA GLY A 80 2.78 -25.86 52.06
C GLY A 80 4.28 -25.71 51.83
N ALA A 81 5.06 -26.65 52.38
CA ALA A 81 6.51 -26.62 52.29
C ALA A 81 7.06 -27.39 51.07
N PRO A 82 8.32 -27.14 50.66
CA PRO A 82 8.93 -27.82 49.51
C PRO A 82 8.95 -29.34 49.57
N ASN A 83 9.04 -29.94 50.76
CA ASN A 83 9.03 -31.39 50.95
C ASN A 83 7.63 -32.02 50.76
N GLU A 84 6.58 -31.21 50.69
CA GLU A 84 5.21 -31.64 50.43
C GLU A 84 4.83 -31.48 48.94
N ARG A 85 5.76 -31.01 48.11
CA ARG A 85 5.53 -30.82 46.68
C ARG A 85 5.37 -32.16 45.96
N SER A 86 4.50 -32.18 44.97
CA SER A 86 4.48 -33.27 43.99
C SER A 86 5.81 -33.33 43.23
N THR A 87 6.19 -34.52 42.77
CA THR A 87 7.30 -34.71 41.82
C THR A 87 6.82 -34.86 40.39
N ALA A 88 5.50 -34.77 40.16
CA ALA A 88 4.85 -35.05 38.88
C ALA A 88 4.66 -33.80 37.99
N GLN A 89 5.05 -32.61 38.43
CA GLN A 89 5.02 -31.38 37.63
C GLN A 89 6.37 -31.10 36.96
N PRO A 90 6.38 -30.61 35.70
CA PRO A 90 7.61 -30.22 35.02
C PRO A 90 8.25 -29.01 35.72
N PRO A 91 9.59 -28.86 35.77
CA PRO A 91 10.19 -27.67 36.35
C PRO A 91 9.85 -26.39 35.56
N ARG A 92 9.80 -25.26 36.27
CA ARG A 92 9.48 -23.91 35.77
C ARG A 92 10.47 -22.87 36.31
N ASP A 93 10.32 -21.60 35.91
CA ASP A 93 11.30 -20.53 36.19
C ASP A 93 11.37 -20.14 37.67
N PHE A 94 10.32 -20.41 38.45
CA PHE A 94 10.30 -20.11 39.88
C PHE A 94 9.24 -20.90 40.65
N TYR A 95 9.38 -20.89 41.97
CA TYR A 95 8.46 -21.51 42.93
C TYR A 95 8.21 -20.55 44.11
N ILE A 96 6.96 -20.18 44.33
CA ILE A 96 6.51 -19.40 45.49
C ILE A 96 5.87 -20.34 46.50
N TYR A 97 6.32 -20.33 47.74
CA TYR A 97 5.78 -21.15 48.83
C TYR A 97 5.14 -20.28 49.90
N PHE A 98 3.89 -20.57 50.26
CA PHE A 98 3.29 -20.08 51.50
C PHE A 98 3.32 -21.16 52.54
N ILE A 99 4.10 -20.95 53.60
CA ILE A 99 4.24 -21.90 54.70
C ILE A 99 3.08 -21.72 55.68
N GLN A 100 2.52 -22.83 56.15
CA GLN A 100 1.42 -22.82 57.11
C GLN A 100 1.86 -22.28 58.50
N PRO A 101 1.01 -21.48 59.18
CA PRO A 101 1.41 -20.75 60.39
C PRO A 101 1.25 -21.50 61.72
N PHE A 102 0.52 -22.61 61.79
CA PHE A 102 0.29 -23.34 63.05
C PHE A 102 1.19 -24.58 63.15
N GLU A 103 1.03 -25.56 62.25
CA GLU A 103 1.79 -26.81 62.25
C GLU A 103 2.79 -26.81 61.08
N ALA A 104 3.76 -25.89 61.13
CA ALA A 104 4.73 -25.71 60.04
C ALA A 104 5.67 -26.92 59.91
N PRO A 105 5.71 -27.62 58.75
CA PRO A 105 6.53 -28.80 58.58
C PRO A 105 8.00 -28.39 58.49
N TYR A 106 8.87 -29.19 59.09
CA TYR A 106 10.31 -28.99 58.95
C TYR A 106 10.74 -29.31 57.52
N PHE A 107 11.47 -28.38 56.90
CA PHE A 107 12.19 -28.60 55.66
C PHE A 107 13.55 -27.91 55.72
N LYS A 108 14.53 -28.45 55.00
CA LYS A 108 15.84 -27.85 54.84
C LYS A 108 15.78 -26.79 53.73
N ASP A 109 16.11 -25.54 54.04
CA ASP A 109 16.29 -24.50 53.03
C ASP A 109 17.60 -24.77 52.25
N GLU A 110 17.45 -25.21 51.01
CA GLU A 110 18.57 -25.50 50.09
C GLU A 110 19.14 -24.23 49.43
N ARG A 111 18.58 -23.04 49.72
CA ARG A 111 18.97 -21.74 49.17
C ARG A 111 18.89 -21.68 47.66
N LYS A 112 17.91 -22.37 47.08
CA LYS A 112 17.76 -22.37 45.62
C LYS A 112 17.42 -20.96 45.11
N PRO A 113 17.99 -20.53 43.98
CA PRO A 113 17.80 -19.19 43.44
C PRO A 113 16.42 -18.96 42.82
N ASP A 114 15.63 -20.01 42.62
CA ASP A 114 14.30 -20.04 42.01
C ASP A 114 13.16 -20.18 43.06
N GLU A 115 13.47 -20.29 44.34
CA GLU A 115 12.49 -20.51 45.42
C GLU A 115 12.34 -19.27 46.33
N VAL A 116 11.10 -18.86 46.60
CA VAL A 116 10.75 -17.77 47.53
C VAL A 116 9.73 -18.27 48.55
N PHE A 117 9.95 -17.97 49.83
CA PHE A 117 9.10 -18.43 50.93
C PHE A 117 8.40 -17.27 51.63
N PHE A 118 7.08 -17.35 51.74
CA PHE A 118 6.23 -16.45 52.50
C PHE A 118 5.82 -17.12 53.81
N ARG A 119 6.09 -16.46 54.94
CA ARG A 119 5.72 -16.92 56.28
C ARG A 119 4.93 -15.85 57.00
N LEU A 120 3.81 -16.23 57.59
CA LEU A 120 3.03 -15.36 58.48
C LEU A 120 3.67 -15.42 59.88
N THR A 121 4.34 -14.35 60.30
CA THR A 121 5.16 -14.33 61.53
C THR A 121 4.54 -13.52 62.67
N GLN A 122 3.73 -12.51 62.37
CA GLN A 122 3.10 -11.64 63.37
C GLN A 122 1.57 -11.75 63.33
N ARG A 123 1.02 -12.78 64.00
CA ARG A 123 -0.43 -12.97 64.16
C ARG A 123 -0.94 -12.17 65.37
N ASP A 124 -2.12 -11.58 65.24
CA ASP A 124 -2.84 -10.95 66.34
C ASP A 124 -4.12 -11.73 66.69
N GLU A 125 -4.77 -11.33 67.79
CA GLU A 125 -6.00 -11.98 68.27
C GLU A 125 -7.16 -11.86 67.27
N GLU A 126 -7.18 -10.79 66.46
CA GLU A 126 -8.21 -10.58 65.44
C GLU A 126 -8.12 -11.64 64.34
N PHE A 127 -6.91 -11.90 63.83
CA PHE A 127 -6.66 -12.98 62.87
C PHE A 127 -7.03 -14.34 63.44
N ASP A 128 -6.51 -14.68 64.63
CA ASP A 128 -6.72 -16.00 65.23
C ASP A 128 -8.21 -16.24 65.49
N ARG A 129 -8.94 -15.23 65.97
CA ARG A 129 -10.39 -15.32 66.17
C ARG A 129 -11.13 -15.49 64.85
N ALA A 130 -10.86 -14.65 63.85
CA ALA A 130 -11.54 -14.72 62.56
C ALA A 130 -11.35 -16.09 61.88
N LEU A 131 -10.12 -16.62 61.92
CA LEU A 131 -9.81 -17.95 61.36
C LEU A 131 -10.51 -19.07 62.11
N LYS A 132 -10.46 -19.07 63.46
CA LYS A 132 -11.11 -20.11 64.28
C LYS A 132 -12.62 -20.12 64.08
N LEU A 133 -13.27 -18.96 64.02
CA LEU A 133 -14.71 -18.85 63.76
C LEU A 133 -15.07 -19.31 62.34
N TYR A 134 -14.28 -18.93 61.33
CA TYR A 134 -14.46 -19.41 59.97
C TYR A 134 -14.35 -20.93 59.89
N ALA A 135 -13.29 -21.49 60.46
CA ALA A 135 -13.05 -22.93 60.50
C ALA A 135 -14.17 -23.68 61.25
N GLY A 136 -14.59 -23.16 62.41
CA GLY A 136 -15.67 -23.73 63.20
C GLY A 136 -16.99 -23.76 62.45
N ALA A 137 -17.35 -22.65 61.80
CA ALA A 137 -18.55 -22.56 60.96
C ALA A 137 -18.51 -23.52 59.76
N ARG A 138 -17.36 -23.68 59.10
CA ARG A 138 -17.19 -24.62 57.98
C ARG A 138 -17.29 -26.08 58.40
N GLU A 139 -16.71 -26.45 59.54
CA GLU A 139 -16.81 -27.81 60.10
C GLU A 139 -18.26 -28.15 60.48
N LEU A 140 -18.98 -27.21 61.08
CA LEU A 140 -20.40 -27.38 61.41
C LEU A 140 -21.26 -27.45 60.15
N SER A 141 -21.01 -26.61 59.15
CA SER A 141 -21.69 -26.68 57.85
C SER A 141 -21.50 -28.04 57.15
N ALA A 142 -20.29 -28.61 57.21
CA ALA A 142 -19.99 -29.89 56.59
C ALA A 142 -20.83 -31.06 57.14
N THR A 143 -21.30 -30.94 58.38
CA THR A 143 -22.09 -31.98 59.07
C THR A 143 -23.58 -31.64 59.21
N ALA A 144 -23.94 -30.37 58.97
CA ALA A 144 -25.33 -29.90 59.03
C ALA A 144 -26.11 -30.21 57.74
N SER A 145 -27.44 -30.23 57.85
CA SER A 145 -28.36 -30.42 56.73
C SER A 145 -29.48 -29.36 56.72
N GLY A 146 -30.14 -29.20 55.58
CA GLY A 146 -31.28 -28.29 55.42
C GLY A 146 -30.95 -26.83 55.68
N SER A 147 -31.87 -26.11 56.34
CA SER A 147 -31.73 -24.67 56.64
C SER A 147 -30.55 -24.34 57.55
N ASN A 148 -30.17 -25.24 58.46
CA ASN A 148 -29.07 -25.02 59.40
C ASN A 148 -27.72 -24.98 58.69
N LYS A 149 -27.53 -25.81 57.67
CA LYS A 149 -26.32 -25.79 56.83
C LYS A 149 -26.13 -24.42 56.18
N LYS A 150 -27.20 -23.86 55.62
CA LYS A 150 -27.17 -22.54 54.99
C LYS A 150 -26.75 -21.45 55.98
N ILE A 151 -27.27 -21.47 57.22
CA ILE A 151 -26.91 -20.50 58.26
C ILE A 151 -25.42 -20.60 58.60
N TYR A 152 -24.87 -21.82 58.75
CA TYR A 152 -23.44 -22.00 58.97
C TYR A 152 -22.58 -21.58 57.77
N ASP A 153 -23.03 -21.83 56.53
CA ASP A 153 -22.34 -21.34 55.33
C ASP A 153 -22.33 -19.81 55.25
N ASP A 154 -23.46 -19.16 55.55
CA ASP A 154 -23.57 -17.70 55.57
C ASP A 154 -22.64 -17.08 56.63
N LYS A 155 -22.61 -17.64 57.85
CA LYS A 155 -21.68 -17.24 58.91
C LYS A 155 -20.22 -17.51 58.56
N ALA A 156 -19.93 -18.65 57.93
CA ALA A 156 -18.59 -18.95 57.44
C ALA A 156 -18.13 -17.90 56.42
N LEU A 157 -18.99 -17.48 55.49
CA LEU A 157 -18.68 -16.42 54.53
C LEU A 157 -18.42 -15.07 55.22
N GLU A 158 -19.15 -14.74 56.28
CA GLU A 158 -18.93 -13.53 57.08
C GLU A 158 -17.55 -13.53 57.77
N HIS A 159 -17.21 -14.62 58.46
CA HIS A 159 -15.90 -14.77 59.09
C HIS A 159 -14.76 -14.82 58.07
N LEU A 160 -14.98 -15.46 56.92
CA LEU A 160 -14.02 -15.46 55.80
C LEU A 160 -13.77 -14.04 55.27
N ARG A 161 -14.80 -13.20 55.12
CA ARG A 161 -14.63 -11.79 54.73
C ARG A 161 -13.85 -10.98 55.76
N THR A 162 -13.97 -11.32 57.03
CA THR A 162 -13.20 -10.68 58.11
C THR A 162 -11.73 -11.11 58.01
N LEU A 163 -11.48 -12.41 57.86
CA LEU A 163 -10.15 -12.97 57.66
C LEU A 163 -9.43 -12.41 56.42
N THR A 164 -10.11 -12.37 55.26
CA THR A 164 -9.50 -11.85 54.03
C THR A 164 -9.25 -10.36 54.07
N ARG A 165 -10.11 -9.58 54.74
CA ARG A 165 -9.90 -8.15 54.99
C ARG A 165 -8.69 -7.92 55.88
N TRP A 166 -8.56 -8.68 56.97
CA TRP A 166 -7.40 -8.59 57.83
C TRP A 166 -6.11 -8.90 57.05
N LEU A 167 -6.12 -9.96 56.23
CA LEU A 167 -4.98 -10.29 55.36
C LEU A 167 -4.64 -9.15 54.40
N GLN A 168 -5.64 -8.45 53.84
CA GLN A 168 -5.43 -7.30 52.96
C GLN A 168 -4.85 -6.09 53.71
N GLU A 169 -5.34 -5.79 54.91
CA GLU A 169 -4.94 -4.62 55.69
C GLU A 169 -3.56 -4.77 56.35
N LYS A 170 -3.22 -6.00 56.76
CA LYS A 170 -2.01 -6.27 57.56
C LYS A 170 -0.88 -6.93 56.79
N LEU A 171 -1.08 -7.31 55.52
CA LEU A 171 -0.14 -8.11 54.72
C LEU A 171 1.33 -7.68 54.86
N THR A 172 1.57 -6.38 54.72
CA THR A 172 2.92 -5.80 54.65
C THR A 172 3.67 -5.85 55.98
N THR A 173 2.96 -5.96 57.11
CA THR A 173 3.56 -6.02 58.45
C THR A 173 3.64 -7.45 59.00
N VAL A 174 2.76 -8.34 58.56
CA VAL A 174 2.62 -9.68 59.17
C VAL A 174 3.33 -10.80 58.42
N TYR A 175 3.70 -10.57 57.15
CA TYR A 175 4.46 -11.52 56.36
C TYR A 175 5.95 -11.20 56.32
N GLU A 176 6.73 -12.27 56.46
CA GLU A 176 8.15 -12.31 56.16
C GLU A 176 8.37 -13.08 54.85
N VAL A 177 9.23 -12.54 53.99
CA VAL A 177 9.65 -13.17 52.75
C VAL A 177 11.11 -13.60 52.90
N THR A 178 11.38 -14.88 52.67
CA THR A 178 12.73 -15.44 52.68
C THR A 178 13.15 -15.82 51.27
N TYR A 179 14.32 -15.31 50.86
CA TYR A 179 14.99 -15.66 49.62
C TYR A 179 16.45 -16.00 49.92
N GLN A 180 16.92 -17.19 49.52
CA GLN A 180 18.28 -17.68 49.79
C GLN A 180 18.72 -17.54 51.26
N SER A 181 17.87 -18.00 52.20
CA SER A 181 18.02 -17.85 53.66
C SER A 181 18.11 -16.41 54.19
N LYS A 182 17.84 -15.39 53.38
CA LYS A 182 17.73 -14.00 53.85
C LYS A 182 16.26 -13.65 54.02
N ALA A 183 15.86 -13.46 55.26
CA ALA A 183 14.51 -13.08 55.62
C ALA A 183 14.37 -11.56 55.73
N ARG A 184 13.28 -11.01 55.19
CA ARG A 184 12.92 -9.59 55.27
C ARG A 184 11.41 -9.46 55.45
N SER A 185 10.95 -8.42 56.13
CA SER A 185 9.51 -8.14 56.14
C SER A 185 9.03 -7.80 54.72
N LEU A 186 7.79 -8.18 54.40
CA LEU A 186 7.20 -7.86 53.10
C LEU A 186 7.19 -6.34 52.86
N GLY A 187 6.89 -5.56 53.90
CA GLY A 187 6.94 -4.09 53.86
C GLY A 187 8.32 -3.54 53.47
N GLU A 188 9.41 -4.05 54.04
CA GLU A 188 10.78 -3.64 53.68
C GLU A 188 11.12 -3.95 52.22
N LEU A 189 10.73 -5.12 51.73
CA LEU A 189 10.94 -5.49 50.32
C LEU A 189 10.19 -4.57 49.36
N LEU A 190 8.95 -4.19 49.72
CA LEU A 190 8.16 -3.26 48.93
C LEU A 190 8.69 -1.80 49.00
N GLN A 191 9.46 -1.45 50.04
CA GLN A 191 10.08 -0.13 50.21
C GLN A 191 11.44 0.02 49.50
N THR A 192 12.21 -1.06 49.36
CA THR A 192 13.64 -1.02 48.96
C THR A 192 13.91 -0.65 47.50
N LEU A 193 12.89 -0.46 46.66
CA LEU A 193 13.04 0.04 45.30
C LEU A 193 11.91 1.02 44.97
N PHE A 194 12.25 2.23 44.53
CA PHE A 194 11.30 3.18 43.95
C PHE A 194 10.66 2.56 42.69
N ALA A 195 9.49 1.93 42.82
CA ALA A 195 8.32 2.11 41.94
C ALA A 195 7.30 0.95 42.03
N ARG A 196 6.10 1.30 42.50
CA ARG A 196 4.82 0.74 42.03
C ARG A 196 4.56 -0.74 42.38
N ALA A 197 4.31 -1.04 43.66
CA ALA A 197 3.09 -1.79 43.92
C ALA A 197 1.92 -0.91 43.44
N PRO A 198 0.86 -1.46 42.83
CA PRO A 198 -0.26 -0.61 42.42
C PRO A 198 -0.72 0.18 43.64
N SER A 199 -0.96 1.50 43.51
CA SER A 199 -1.39 2.35 44.63
C SER A 199 -2.71 1.90 45.26
N ARG A 200 -3.37 0.91 44.63
CA ARG A 200 -4.58 0.18 45.04
C ARG A 200 -4.45 -1.33 44.71
N GLY A 201 -3.27 -1.91 44.87
CA GLY A 201 -3.03 -3.33 44.58
C GLY A 201 -3.68 -4.25 45.61
N GLY A 202 -4.14 -5.42 45.17
CA GLY A 202 -4.59 -6.49 46.05
C GLY A 202 -3.41 -7.26 46.66
N VAL A 203 -3.72 -8.22 47.54
CA VAL A 203 -2.70 -9.08 48.18
C VAL A 203 -1.81 -9.79 47.15
N ARG A 204 -2.41 -10.35 46.10
CA ARG A 204 -1.69 -10.95 44.97
C ARG A 204 -0.63 -10.01 44.38
N ASP A 205 -0.98 -8.76 44.09
CA ASP A 205 -0.04 -7.82 43.46
C ASP A 205 1.21 -7.62 44.32
N TYR A 206 1.05 -7.52 45.64
CA TYR A 206 2.17 -7.39 46.58
C TYR A 206 3.05 -8.64 46.63
N VAL A 207 2.42 -9.82 46.63
CA VAL A 207 3.11 -11.12 46.56
C VAL A 207 3.92 -11.20 45.27
N ASP A 208 3.30 -10.86 44.14
CA ASP A 208 3.92 -10.92 42.82
C ASP A 208 5.11 -9.95 42.72
N VAL A 209 4.96 -8.72 43.24
CA VAL A 209 6.07 -7.75 43.33
C VAL A 209 7.23 -8.31 44.16
N ALA A 210 6.93 -8.80 45.38
CA ALA A 210 7.97 -9.25 46.29
C ALA A 210 8.71 -10.49 45.76
N ALA A 211 7.98 -11.42 45.15
CA ALA A 211 8.55 -12.58 44.48
C ALA A 211 9.39 -12.16 43.27
N ALA A 212 8.87 -11.32 42.38
CA ALA A 212 9.59 -10.87 41.17
C ALA A 212 10.89 -10.12 41.51
N VAL A 213 10.87 -9.26 42.53
CA VAL A 213 12.08 -8.55 43.01
C VAL A 213 13.10 -9.54 43.57
N SER A 214 12.65 -10.51 44.36
CA SER A 214 13.54 -11.53 44.93
C SER A 214 14.18 -12.40 43.84
N LEU A 215 13.44 -12.71 42.79
CA LEU A 215 13.85 -13.61 41.70
C LEU A 215 14.54 -12.90 40.52
N SER A 216 14.62 -11.57 40.51
CA SER A 216 15.13 -10.80 39.36
C SER A 216 16.55 -11.22 38.94
N THR A 217 17.45 -11.44 39.89
CA THR A 217 18.82 -11.93 39.61
C THR A 217 18.77 -13.32 38.97
N HIS A 218 17.94 -14.23 39.49
CA HIS A 218 17.79 -15.56 38.91
C HIS A 218 17.26 -15.53 37.47
N PHE A 219 16.27 -14.68 37.18
CA PHE A 219 15.78 -14.50 35.80
C PHE A 219 16.87 -13.96 34.87
N THR A 220 17.69 -13.02 35.35
CA THR A 220 18.82 -12.46 34.61
C THR A 220 19.87 -13.52 34.30
N ASP A 221 20.25 -14.31 35.30
CA ASP A 221 21.28 -15.34 35.15
C ASP A 221 20.82 -16.46 34.21
N THR A 222 19.52 -16.78 34.21
CA THR A 222 18.98 -17.86 33.37
C THR A 222 18.68 -17.40 31.93
N ALA A 223 18.43 -16.11 31.70
CA ALA A 223 18.15 -15.56 30.37
C ALA A 223 18.80 -14.17 30.18
N PRO A 224 20.15 -14.09 30.12
CA PRO A 224 20.88 -12.81 30.13
C PRO A 224 20.63 -11.96 28.88
N ASP A 225 20.39 -12.62 27.74
CA ASP A 225 20.18 -11.98 26.43
C ASP A 225 18.70 -11.85 26.05
N TYR A 226 17.77 -12.02 26.99
CA TYR A 226 16.33 -11.92 26.72
C TYR A 226 15.94 -10.50 26.27
N PRO A 227 15.01 -10.29 25.32
CA PRO A 227 14.65 -8.95 24.86
C PRO A 227 14.08 -8.07 25.98
N ILE A 228 14.28 -6.75 25.86
CA ILE A 228 13.69 -5.74 26.77
C ILE A 228 12.54 -5.07 26.02
N PHE A 229 11.32 -5.24 26.49
CA PHE A 229 10.14 -4.66 25.84
C PHE A 229 9.78 -3.28 26.41
N ASP A 230 9.22 -2.41 25.56
CA ASP A 230 8.66 -1.13 25.98
C ASP A 230 7.26 -1.28 26.62
N THR A 231 6.60 -2.41 26.36
CA THR A 231 5.25 -2.77 26.77
C THR A 231 5.25 -4.19 27.36
N PRO A 232 4.49 -4.47 28.44
CA PRO A 232 4.44 -5.81 29.02
C PRO A 232 4.01 -6.90 28.03
N ILE A 233 4.88 -7.90 27.83
CA ILE A 233 4.59 -9.10 27.06
C ILE A 233 4.48 -10.31 28.00
N THR A 234 3.28 -10.86 28.12
CA THR A 234 2.93 -11.97 29.01
C THR A 234 2.56 -13.21 28.19
N ARG A 235 2.40 -14.36 28.85
CA ARG A 235 1.94 -15.60 28.20
C ARG A 235 0.64 -15.42 27.44
N THR A 236 -0.27 -14.55 27.91
CA THR A 236 -1.58 -14.34 27.30
C THR A 236 -1.54 -13.48 26.03
N ASN A 237 -0.64 -12.49 25.93
CA ASN A 237 -0.58 -11.58 24.79
C ASN A 237 0.57 -11.86 23.81
N ARG A 238 1.57 -12.67 24.18
CA ARG A 238 2.78 -12.95 23.38
C ARG A 238 2.46 -13.42 21.96
N GLY A 239 1.53 -14.36 21.81
CA GLY A 239 1.13 -14.88 20.50
C GLY A 239 0.58 -13.78 19.59
N GLN A 240 -0.27 -12.89 20.13
CA GLN A 240 -0.79 -11.74 19.37
C GLN A 240 0.32 -10.74 19.04
N ALA A 241 1.23 -10.46 19.98
CA ALA A 241 2.33 -9.54 19.79
C ALA A 241 3.27 -9.98 18.66
N ALA A 242 3.64 -11.27 18.65
CA ALA A 242 4.46 -11.84 17.59
C ALA A 242 3.70 -11.89 16.25
N GLN A 243 2.40 -12.21 16.24
CA GLN A 243 1.58 -12.17 15.02
C GLN A 243 1.51 -10.76 14.42
N ASP A 244 1.39 -9.74 15.25
CA ASP A 244 1.37 -8.34 14.82
C ASP A 244 2.72 -7.91 14.22
N ALA A 245 3.84 -8.36 14.79
CA ALA A 245 5.17 -8.15 14.22
C ALA A 245 5.32 -8.82 12.84
N LEU A 246 4.80 -10.04 12.68
CA LEU A 246 4.78 -10.74 11.38
C LEU A 246 3.95 -9.99 10.33
N ARG A 247 2.78 -9.44 10.70
CA ARG A 247 1.95 -8.62 9.81
C ARG A 247 2.65 -7.34 9.39
N TRP A 248 3.40 -6.72 10.29
CA TRP A 248 4.22 -5.56 9.95
C TRP A 248 5.30 -5.93 8.93
N ILE A 249 6.07 -7.01 9.16
CA ILE A 249 7.10 -7.48 8.23
C ILE A 249 6.51 -7.78 6.84
N ALA A 250 5.29 -8.32 6.77
CA ALA A 250 4.57 -8.58 5.53
C ALA A 250 4.13 -7.30 4.76
N GLY A 251 4.35 -6.11 5.32
CA GLY A 251 3.91 -4.83 4.76
C GLY A 251 2.43 -4.52 4.98
N SER A 252 1.79 -5.19 5.95
CA SER A 252 0.38 -4.97 6.32
C SER A 252 0.25 -3.92 7.44
N VAL A 253 -0.48 -4.22 8.51
CA VAL A 253 -0.75 -3.29 9.62
C VAL A 253 0.50 -3.11 10.50
N LYS A 254 0.93 -1.86 10.68
CA LYS A 254 1.98 -1.46 11.63
C LYS A 254 1.37 -1.16 13.01
N SER A 255 1.16 -2.18 13.83
CA SER A 255 0.58 -2.02 15.18
C SER A 255 1.65 -1.62 16.21
N LYS A 256 1.25 -0.95 17.30
CA LYS A 256 2.15 -0.61 18.41
C LYS A 256 2.76 -1.85 19.07
N LEU A 257 1.97 -2.92 19.19
CA LEU A 257 2.43 -4.17 19.80
C LEU A 257 3.45 -4.88 18.89
N GLY A 258 3.25 -4.81 17.56
CA GLY A 258 4.26 -5.24 16.60
C GLY A 258 5.55 -4.42 16.67
N ALA A 259 5.47 -3.09 16.88
CA ALA A 259 6.65 -2.22 17.05
C ALA A 259 7.46 -2.70 18.24
N ALA A 260 6.80 -2.85 19.38
CA ALA A 260 7.40 -3.25 20.63
C ALA A 260 8.22 -4.54 20.49
N VAL A 261 7.70 -5.53 19.76
CA VAL A 261 8.41 -6.79 19.51
C VAL A 261 9.56 -6.61 18.54
N LEU A 262 9.38 -5.91 17.43
CA LEU A 262 10.45 -5.71 16.44
C LEU A 262 11.61 -4.87 17.00
N ASP A 263 11.31 -3.85 17.80
CA ASP A 263 12.27 -3.00 18.49
C ASP A 263 13.03 -3.77 19.58
N ALA A 264 12.32 -4.52 20.43
CA ALA A 264 12.94 -5.34 21.47
C ALA A 264 13.83 -6.45 20.89
N LEU A 265 13.54 -6.91 19.66
CA LEU A 265 14.36 -7.84 18.89
C LEU A 265 15.45 -7.13 18.05
N GLU A 266 15.64 -5.82 18.22
CA GLU A 266 16.66 -5.01 17.54
C GLU A 266 16.57 -5.05 16.01
N MET A 267 15.36 -5.18 15.47
CA MET A 267 15.11 -5.29 14.03
C MET A 267 14.65 -3.98 13.39
N LEU A 268 14.58 -2.89 14.14
CA LEU A 268 14.17 -1.57 13.65
C LEU A 268 15.30 -0.55 13.81
N ASP A 269 15.44 0.32 12.79
CA ASP A 269 16.11 1.60 12.86
C ASP A 269 15.06 2.68 12.55
N GLY A 270 14.53 3.32 13.59
CA GLY A 270 13.31 4.12 13.51
C GLY A 270 12.12 3.29 13.00
N ASP A 271 11.55 3.67 11.86
CA ASP A 271 10.44 2.96 11.22
C ASP A 271 10.88 1.92 10.16
N GLN A 272 12.19 1.78 9.95
CA GLN A 272 12.74 0.94 8.89
C GLN A 272 13.23 -0.40 9.44
N LEU A 273 12.78 -1.50 8.82
CA LEU A 273 13.20 -2.84 9.19
C LEU A 273 14.67 -3.07 8.78
N ARG A 274 15.51 -3.40 9.77
CA ARG A 274 16.95 -3.68 9.68
C ARG A 274 17.30 -5.04 10.34
N PRO A 275 16.86 -6.17 9.78
CA PRO A 275 17.05 -7.47 10.42
C PRO A 275 18.52 -7.81 10.67
N ARG A 276 19.44 -7.41 9.78
CA ARG A 276 20.88 -7.73 9.88
C ARG A 276 21.60 -7.07 11.04
N GLU A 277 21.03 -6.03 11.64
CA GLU A 277 21.64 -5.33 12.76
C GLU A 277 21.33 -6.00 14.11
N SER A 278 20.19 -6.71 14.17
CA SER A 278 19.74 -7.49 15.33
C SER A 278 20.74 -8.55 15.76
N ARG A 279 21.06 -8.60 17.06
CA ARG A 279 21.87 -9.68 17.63
C ARG A 279 21.24 -11.06 17.42
N TYR A 280 19.90 -11.13 17.45
CA TYR A 280 19.15 -12.38 17.30
C TYR A 280 19.27 -12.90 15.86
N ALA A 281 19.10 -12.01 14.88
CA ALA A 281 19.23 -12.35 13.47
C ALA A 281 20.67 -12.72 13.09
N LYS A 282 21.67 -12.00 13.62
CA LYS A 282 23.10 -12.33 13.42
C LYS A 282 23.42 -13.76 13.87
N HIS A 283 22.90 -14.19 15.00
CA HIS A 283 23.08 -15.57 15.47
C HIS A 283 22.56 -16.61 14.46
N ILE A 284 21.39 -16.37 13.86
CA ILE A 284 20.84 -17.26 12.82
C ILE A 284 21.71 -17.26 11.57
N ILE A 285 22.16 -16.10 11.11
CA ILE A 285 23.04 -15.96 9.95
C ILE A 285 24.37 -16.70 10.20
N GLU A 286 24.96 -16.58 11.38
CA GLU A 286 26.20 -17.27 11.76
C GLU A 286 26.01 -18.80 11.79
N GLN A 287 24.92 -19.28 12.41
CA GLN A 287 24.61 -20.71 12.47
C GLN A 287 24.39 -21.32 11.08
N LEU A 288 23.65 -20.62 10.20
CA LEU A 288 23.45 -21.04 8.81
C LEU A 288 24.73 -20.86 7.97
N GLY A 289 25.57 -19.88 8.29
CA GLY A 289 26.87 -19.63 7.67
C GLY A 289 27.89 -20.74 7.96
N ALA A 290 27.84 -21.32 9.16
CA ALA A 290 28.68 -22.45 9.55
C ALA A 290 28.30 -23.77 8.86
N LYS A 291 27.12 -23.84 8.21
CA LYS A 291 26.71 -25.00 7.41
C LYS A 291 27.42 -25.05 6.06
N GLY A 292 27.61 -26.24 5.51
CA GLY A 292 28.14 -26.42 4.15
C GLY A 292 27.18 -25.91 3.07
N GLU A 293 27.66 -25.74 1.83
CA GLU A 293 26.78 -25.38 0.70
C GLU A 293 25.68 -26.43 0.51
N GLY A 294 24.44 -25.96 0.29
CA GLY A 294 23.26 -26.81 0.13
C GLY A 294 22.74 -27.45 1.44
N GLN A 295 23.40 -27.21 2.59
CA GLN A 295 22.90 -27.67 3.88
C GLN A 295 21.87 -26.71 4.48
N VAL A 296 20.96 -27.27 5.27
CA VAL A 296 19.88 -26.55 5.95
C VAL A 296 20.12 -26.53 7.45
N LEU A 297 19.56 -25.54 8.15
CA LEU A 297 19.55 -25.47 9.62
C LEU A 297 18.16 -25.86 10.11
N ASN A 298 18.06 -27.01 10.78
CA ASN A 298 16.79 -27.57 11.23
C ASN A 298 16.27 -26.87 12.49
N ARG A 299 14.95 -26.89 12.69
CA ARG A 299 14.32 -26.34 13.90
C ARG A 299 14.89 -26.93 15.17
N SER A 300 15.13 -28.25 15.22
CA SER A 300 15.69 -28.95 16.38
C SER A 300 17.11 -28.49 16.76
N GLU A 301 17.81 -27.78 15.87
CA GLU A 301 19.13 -27.22 16.13
C GLU A 301 19.04 -25.84 16.81
N LEU A 302 17.93 -25.13 16.62
CA LEU A 302 17.66 -23.83 17.23
C LEU A 302 16.78 -23.95 18.48
N VAL A 303 15.76 -24.80 18.41
CA VAL A 303 14.71 -24.95 19.41
C VAL A 303 14.89 -26.28 20.13
N GLN A 304 14.96 -26.23 21.46
CA GLN A 304 15.03 -27.40 22.32
C GLN A 304 13.94 -27.32 23.38
N GLU A 305 13.36 -28.48 23.69
CA GLU A 305 12.39 -28.62 24.77
C GLU A 305 13.12 -28.64 26.12
N GLN A 306 12.73 -27.75 27.02
CA GLN A 306 13.14 -27.75 28.42
C GLN A 306 11.90 -27.93 29.29
N ALA A 307 11.73 -29.13 29.85
CA ALA A 307 10.63 -29.46 30.75
C ALA A 307 9.23 -29.17 30.16
N GLY A 308 8.97 -29.66 28.94
CA GLY A 308 7.70 -29.47 28.24
C GLY A 308 7.48 -28.08 27.65
N VAL A 309 8.50 -27.21 27.64
CA VAL A 309 8.42 -25.89 27.00
C VAL A 309 9.56 -25.74 26.00
N ASP A 310 9.20 -25.40 24.76
CA ASP A 310 10.16 -25.14 23.70
C ASP A 310 10.80 -23.77 23.87
N TYR A 311 12.13 -23.71 23.76
CA TYR A 311 12.89 -22.47 23.73
C TYR A 311 13.88 -22.46 22.57
N TRP A 312 14.04 -21.30 21.95
CA TRP A 312 15.26 -20.99 21.21
C TRP A 312 16.44 -21.00 22.19
N ASN A 313 17.23 -22.06 22.13
CA ASN A 313 18.14 -22.46 23.20
C ASN A 313 19.18 -21.38 23.55
N ARG A 314 19.75 -20.68 22.55
CA ARG A 314 20.79 -19.66 22.78
C ARG A 314 20.31 -18.50 23.63
N PHE A 315 19.06 -18.07 23.46
CA PHE A 315 18.50 -16.86 24.09
C PHE A 315 17.46 -17.19 25.17
N ARG A 316 17.12 -18.48 25.34
CA ARG A 316 16.00 -18.95 26.16
C ARG A 316 14.71 -18.19 25.84
N LEU A 317 14.46 -18.00 24.54
CA LEU A 317 13.39 -17.19 24.00
C LEU A 317 12.30 -18.07 23.38
N GLU A 318 11.05 -17.65 23.44
CA GLU A 318 9.95 -18.47 22.94
C GLU A 318 9.92 -18.55 21.39
N PRO A 319 9.53 -19.70 20.82
CA PRO A 319 9.57 -19.94 19.37
C PRO A 319 8.80 -18.91 18.53
N GLU A 320 7.78 -18.28 19.10
CA GLU A 320 7.01 -17.20 18.46
C GLU A 320 7.91 -16.01 18.09
N PHE A 321 8.86 -15.64 18.95
CA PHE A 321 9.80 -14.56 18.64
C PHE A 321 10.89 -14.99 17.68
N LEU A 322 11.35 -16.25 17.73
CA LEU A 322 12.22 -16.80 16.70
C LEU A 322 11.53 -16.73 15.32
N ALA A 323 10.24 -17.06 15.23
CA ALA A 323 9.48 -16.92 14.00
C ALA A 323 9.49 -15.48 13.44
N VAL A 324 9.39 -14.47 14.31
CA VAL A 324 9.50 -13.06 13.90
C VAL A 324 10.90 -12.74 13.36
N VAL A 325 11.96 -13.19 14.03
CA VAL A 325 13.35 -13.02 13.56
C VAL A 325 13.56 -13.68 12.19
N LEU A 326 13.08 -14.92 12.02
CA LEU A 326 13.15 -15.64 10.76
C LEU A 326 12.37 -14.91 9.65
N ALA A 327 11.18 -14.38 9.94
CA ALA A 327 10.42 -13.59 8.98
C ALA A 327 11.17 -12.31 8.55
N GLY A 328 11.84 -11.63 9.50
CA GLY A 328 12.72 -10.51 9.19
C GLY A 328 13.84 -10.90 8.23
N LEU A 329 14.50 -12.04 8.48
CA LEU A 329 15.55 -12.57 7.61
C LEU A 329 15.03 -13.04 6.23
N VAL A 330 13.80 -13.55 6.15
CA VAL A 330 13.17 -13.86 4.87
C VAL A 330 12.89 -12.57 4.08
N HIS A 331 12.41 -11.53 4.76
CA HIS A 331 12.17 -10.22 4.15
C HIS A 331 13.45 -9.58 3.60
N SER A 332 14.57 -9.66 4.33
CA SER A 332 15.88 -9.19 3.83
C SER A 332 16.50 -10.11 2.79
N GLY A 333 15.89 -11.28 2.53
CA GLY A 333 16.39 -12.28 1.60
C GLY A 333 17.69 -12.94 2.07
N ASP A 334 17.85 -13.10 3.38
CA ASP A 334 18.99 -13.77 4.02
C ASP A 334 18.74 -15.25 4.27
N VAL A 335 17.46 -15.65 4.42
CA VAL A 335 17.05 -17.06 4.61
C VAL A 335 15.81 -17.39 3.79
N VAL A 336 15.61 -18.66 3.48
CA VAL A 336 14.33 -19.22 3.02
C VAL A 336 13.78 -20.11 4.12
N LEU A 337 12.53 -19.89 4.50
CA LEU A 337 11.87 -20.61 5.59
C LEU A 337 11.04 -21.77 5.02
N SER A 338 11.29 -22.98 5.50
CA SER A 338 10.54 -24.18 5.10
C SER A 338 9.56 -24.58 6.21
N ILE A 339 8.26 -24.55 5.91
CA ILE A 339 7.18 -25.01 6.78
C ILE A 339 6.48 -26.23 6.16
N THR A 340 5.52 -26.83 6.86
CA THR A 340 4.81 -28.00 6.34
C THR A 340 4.06 -27.67 5.04
N GLY A 341 4.49 -28.29 3.93
CA GLY A 341 3.86 -28.15 2.62
C GLY A 341 4.23 -26.87 1.85
N LYS A 342 5.10 -26.00 2.39
CA LYS A 342 5.41 -24.70 1.76
C LYS A 342 6.80 -24.20 2.09
N LYS A 343 7.42 -23.49 1.14
CA LYS A 343 8.61 -22.65 1.37
C LYS A 343 8.22 -21.18 1.23
N ILE A 344 8.78 -20.34 2.09
CA ILE A 344 8.55 -18.90 2.14
C ILE A 344 9.90 -18.23 1.92
N ASP A 345 10.02 -17.51 0.80
CA ASP A 345 11.17 -16.68 0.45
C ASP A 345 10.76 -15.20 0.39
N ALA A 346 11.70 -14.33 0.00
CA ALA A 346 11.46 -12.88 -0.13
C ALA A 346 10.33 -12.52 -1.12
N GLY A 347 9.97 -13.42 -2.04
CA GLY A 347 8.85 -13.25 -2.97
C GLY A 347 7.49 -13.58 -2.38
N ALA A 348 7.45 -14.28 -1.24
CA ALA A 348 6.23 -14.74 -0.57
C ALA A 348 6.07 -14.14 0.84
N ILE A 349 6.59 -12.93 1.09
CA ILE A 349 6.50 -12.26 2.41
C ILE A 349 5.06 -11.98 2.86
N ASP A 350 4.12 -11.86 1.92
CA ASP A 350 2.69 -11.66 2.19
C ASP A 350 2.09 -12.83 3.00
N GLN A 351 2.73 -14.00 2.97
CA GLN A 351 2.31 -15.19 3.71
C GLN A 351 2.40 -15.00 5.23
N PHE A 352 3.32 -14.16 5.72
CA PHE A 352 3.44 -13.88 7.16
C PHE A 352 2.21 -13.14 7.73
N ALA A 353 1.42 -12.47 6.90
CA ALA A 353 0.14 -11.90 7.31
C ALA A 353 -1.01 -12.92 7.33
N LYS A 354 -0.87 -14.05 6.62
CA LYS A 354 -1.92 -15.05 6.38
C LYS A 354 -1.80 -16.27 7.30
N LEU A 355 -0.57 -16.64 7.64
CA LEU A 355 -0.27 -17.80 8.49
C LEU A 355 -0.30 -17.42 9.97
N SER A 356 -0.65 -18.38 10.82
CA SER A 356 -0.55 -18.19 12.27
C SER A 356 0.91 -18.23 12.72
N VAL A 357 1.23 -17.47 13.77
CA VAL A 357 2.56 -17.48 14.38
C VAL A 357 2.96 -18.87 14.85
N ASN A 358 2.01 -19.68 15.31
CA ASN A 358 2.25 -21.06 15.73
C ASN A 358 2.70 -21.95 14.56
N ASP A 359 2.09 -21.80 13.38
CA ASP A 359 2.50 -22.56 12.19
C ASP A 359 3.92 -22.19 11.73
N ILE A 360 4.27 -20.90 11.83
CA ILE A 360 5.60 -20.39 11.47
C ILE A 360 6.64 -20.84 12.52
N ALA A 361 6.30 -20.81 13.81
CA ALA A 361 7.14 -21.29 14.90
C ALA A 361 7.42 -22.81 14.86
N GLN A 362 6.57 -23.56 14.14
CA GLN A 362 6.72 -24.99 13.85
C GLN A 362 7.39 -25.25 12.49
N PHE A 363 8.25 -24.33 12.02
CA PHE A 363 9.04 -24.52 10.81
C PHE A 363 9.90 -25.80 10.87
N LYS A 364 10.23 -26.35 9.69
CA LYS A 364 11.06 -27.55 9.59
C LYS A 364 12.54 -27.21 9.61
N HIS A 365 12.94 -26.30 8.74
CA HIS A 365 14.32 -25.82 8.60
C HIS A 365 14.34 -24.46 7.91
N ILE A 366 15.48 -23.80 8.00
CA ILE A 366 15.85 -22.66 7.15
C ILE A 366 17.01 -23.06 6.24
N GLU A 367 17.05 -22.48 5.05
CA GLU A 367 18.10 -22.73 4.07
C GLU A 367 18.64 -21.42 3.50
N ARG A 368 19.82 -21.48 2.88
CA ARG A 368 20.37 -20.33 2.19
C ARG A 368 19.49 -19.99 0.97
N PRO A 369 19.16 -18.71 0.77
CA PRO A 369 18.52 -18.25 -0.46
C PRO A 369 19.40 -18.61 -1.65
N ARG A 370 18.77 -18.81 -2.81
CA ARG A 370 19.50 -18.99 -4.07
C ARG A 370 20.42 -17.79 -4.31
N ASP A 371 21.58 -18.04 -4.89
CA ASP A 371 22.46 -16.96 -5.32
C ASP A 371 21.73 -16.03 -6.29
N LEU A 372 22.11 -14.75 -6.30
CA LEU A 372 21.56 -13.82 -7.28
C LEU A 372 21.83 -14.39 -8.68
N PRO A 373 20.82 -14.43 -9.57
CA PRO A 373 21.03 -14.77 -10.96
C PRO A 373 21.73 -13.60 -11.66
N LEU A 374 23.00 -13.37 -11.32
CA LEU A 374 23.78 -12.21 -11.73
C LEU A 374 23.81 -12.07 -13.25
N GLY A 375 23.92 -13.17 -13.99
CA GLY A 375 23.89 -13.13 -15.46
C GLY A 375 22.59 -12.54 -16.02
N ALA A 376 21.43 -12.98 -15.49
CA ALA A 376 20.14 -12.44 -15.91
C ALA A 376 19.95 -10.99 -15.47
N LEU A 377 20.33 -10.64 -14.24
CA LEU A 377 20.20 -9.28 -13.73
C LEU A 377 21.13 -8.30 -14.44
N GLN A 378 22.35 -8.72 -14.81
CA GLN A 378 23.26 -7.91 -15.61
C GLN A 378 22.70 -7.66 -17.02
N GLU A 379 22.03 -8.65 -17.62
CA GLU A 379 21.34 -8.47 -18.91
C GLU A 379 20.14 -7.53 -18.78
N LEU A 380 19.35 -7.65 -17.71
CA LEU A 380 18.25 -6.74 -17.44
C LEU A 380 18.73 -5.29 -17.30
N PHE A 381 19.81 -5.10 -16.53
CA PHE A 381 20.40 -3.78 -16.31
C PHE A 381 20.94 -3.21 -17.64
N ASP A 382 21.59 -4.04 -18.47
CA ASP A 382 21.98 -3.66 -19.83
C ASP A 382 20.80 -3.16 -20.66
N LEU A 383 19.75 -3.97 -20.70
CA LEU A 383 18.56 -3.74 -21.52
C LEU A 383 17.89 -2.42 -21.17
N LEU A 384 17.77 -2.12 -19.89
CA LEU A 384 17.11 -0.91 -19.38
C LEU A 384 18.05 0.31 -19.36
N GLY A 385 19.35 0.14 -19.64
CA GLY A 385 20.34 1.22 -19.60
C GLY A 385 20.79 1.60 -18.18
N VAL A 386 20.71 0.68 -17.23
CA VAL A 386 21.19 0.84 -15.85
C VAL A 386 22.60 0.25 -15.72
N PRO A 387 23.56 0.89 -15.02
CA PRO A 387 24.93 0.37 -14.93
C PRO A 387 25.02 -1.02 -14.26
N LYS A 388 25.52 -2.02 -14.99
CA LYS A 388 25.70 -3.42 -14.50
C LYS A 388 26.54 -3.52 -13.23
N GLY A 389 27.48 -2.60 -13.03
CA GLY A 389 28.36 -2.58 -11.86
C GLY A 389 27.63 -2.41 -10.53
N LEU A 390 26.41 -1.87 -10.54
CA LEU A 390 25.60 -1.67 -9.34
C LEU A 390 25.12 -2.99 -8.74
N ILE A 391 24.71 -3.95 -9.59
CA ILE A 391 24.19 -5.23 -9.09
C ILE A 391 25.30 -6.22 -8.70
N VAL A 392 26.46 -6.10 -9.35
CA VAL A 392 27.64 -6.93 -9.07
C VAL A 392 28.22 -6.62 -7.69
N ASN A 393 28.32 -5.34 -7.32
CA ASN A 393 28.86 -4.93 -6.03
C ASN A 393 27.82 -5.09 -4.91
N PRO A 394 28.03 -5.97 -3.91
CA PRO A 394 27.08 -6.18 -2.81
C PRO A 394 26.69 -4.90 -2.06
N ALA A 395 27.61 -3.95 -1.91
CA ALA A 395 27.38 -2.70 -1.19
C ALA A 395 26.50 -1.69 -1.96
N LYS A 396 26.31 -1.89 -3.28
CA LYS A 396 25.52 -0.99 -4.15
C LYS A 396 24.19 -1.59 -4.59
N ARG A 397 23.78 -2.73 -4.04
CA ARG A 397 22.57 -3.43 -4.51
C ARG A 397 21.28 -2.69 -4.18
N ASP A 398 21.23 -1.95 -3.08
CA ASP A 398 20.07 -1.12 -2.75
C ASP A 398 19.95 0.07 -3.72
N ASP A 399 21.07 0.68 -4.12
CA ASP A 399 21.11 1.68 -5.19
C ASP A 399 20.70 1.07 -6.54
N ALA A 400 21.15 -0.15 -6.82
CA ALA A 400 20.82 -0.90 -8.04
C ALA A 400 19.29 -1.08 -8.18
N VAL A 401 18.63 -1.45 -7.08
CA VAL A 401 17.17 -1.61 -7.01
C VAL A 401 16.47 -0.27 -7.21
N THR A 402 16.95 0.80 -6.57
CA THR A 402 16.35 2.13 -6.69
C THR A 402 16.39 2.62 -8.14
N GLN A 403 17.53 2.47 -8.82
CA GLN A 403 17.67 2.85 -10.23
C GLN A 403 16.87 1.96 -11.16
N LEU A 404 16.81 0.64 -10.89
CA LEU A 404 15.96 -0.28 -11.64
C LEU A 404 14.49 0.17 -11.58
N GLN A 405 13.96 0.43 -10.38
CA GLN A 405 12.57 0.82 -10.20
C GLN A 405 12.25 2.15 -10.89
N ALA A 406 13.14 3.14 -10.79
CA ALA A 406 12.98 4.41 -11.49
C ALA A 406 12.92 4.23 -13.01
N LYS A 407 13.80 3.39 -13.56
CA LYS A 407 13.86 3.15 -15.01
C LYS A 407 12.68 2.32 -15.52
N VAL A 408 12.23 1.34 -14.74
CA VAL A 408 11.02 0.56 -15.02
C VAL A 408 9.80 1.49 -15.07
N ALA A 409 9.63 2.39 -14.10
CA ALA A 409 8.51 3.33 -14.09
C ALA A 409 8.52 4.27 -15.31
N GLU A 410 9.68 4.81 -15.69
CA GLU A 410 9.83 5.62 -16.92
C GLU A 410 9.40 4.85 -18.17
N LEU A 411 9.88 3.61 -18.33
CA LEU A 411 9.63 2.81 -19.52
C LEU A 411 8.19 2.29 -19.60
N VAL A 412 7.53 1.99 -18.46
CA VAL A 412 6.10 1.66 -18.42
C VAL A 412 5.28 2.83 -18.98
N ASN A 413 5.56 4.06 -18.53
CA ASN A 413 4.86 5.24 -19.02
C ASN A 413 5.06 5.44 -20.53
N LYS A 414 6.31 5.31 -21.01
CA LYS A 414 6.60 5.39 -22.45
C LYS A 414 5.90 4.31 -23.26
N ALA A 415 5.89 3.07 -22.80
CA ALA A 415 5.20 1.97 -23.47
C ALA A 415 3.68 2.19 -23.55
N VAL A 416 3.06 2.75 -22.50
CA VAL A 416 1.63 3.10 -22.49
C VAL A 416 1.32 4.20 -23.49
N LEU A 417 2.11 5.28 -23.51
CA LEU A 417 1.95 6.38 -24.46
C LEU A 417 2.14 5.91 -25.90
N ALA A 418 3.22 5.16 -26.16
CA ALA A 418 3.48 4.57 -27.47
C ALA A 418 2.30 3.70 -27.92
N HIS A 419 1.78 2.83 -27.05
CA HIS A 419 0.64 1.96 -27.37
C HIS A 419 -0.61 2.75 -27.78
N ALA A 420 -0.89 3.88 -27.11
CA ALA A 420 -2.01 4.75 -27.46
C ALA A 420 -1.80 5.43 -28.83
N HIS A 421 -0.59 5.94 -29.08
CA HIS A 421 -0.26 6.72 -30.27
C HIS A 421 -0.29 5.91 -31.58
N VAL A 422 -0.16 4.57 -31.54
CA VAL A 422 -0.18 3.72 -32.75
C VAL A 422 -1.42 3.97 -33.63
N ALA A 423 -2.59 4.26 -33.03
CA ALA A 423 -3.82 4.53 -33.77
C ALA A 423 -3.86 5.92 -34.43
N ASP A 424 -3.17 6.88 -33.82
CA ASP A 424 -3.33 8.31 -34.11
C ASP A 424 -2.39 8.79 -35.23
N MET A 425 -1.57 7.89 -35.77
CA MET A 425 -0.63 8.17 -36.84
C MET A 425 -1.33 8.28 -38.21
N VAL A 426 -1.93 9.44 -38.45
CA VAL A 426 -2.78 9.72 -39.62
C VAL A 426 -2.27 10.95 -40.38
N LEU A 427 -2.12 10.82 -41.69
CA LEU A 427 -1.84 11.93 -42.61
C LEU A 427 -2.89 11.96 -43.73
N TRP A 428 -3.40 13.14 -44.08
CA TRP A 428 -4.50 13.32 -45.04
C TRP A 428 -5.71 12.40 -44.79
N GLY A 429 -6.03 12.14 -43.52
CA GLY A 429 -7.14 11.26 -43.13
C GLY A 429 -6.91 9.76 -43.40
N LYS A 430 -5.68 9.35 -43.76
CA LYS A 430 -5.30 7.95 -43.94
C LYS A 430 -4.26 7.53 -42.90
N PRO A 431 -4.40 6.34 -42.29
CA PRO A 431 -3.40 5.82 -41.39
C PRO A 431 -2.10 5.53 -42.16
N ILE A 432 -0.96 5.86 -41.55
CA ILE A 432 0.36 5.56 -42.15
C ILE A 432 0.82 4.12 -41.85
N LEU A 433 0.23 3.49 -40.83
CA LEU A 433 0.44 2.09 -40.48
C LEU A 433 -0.74 1.25 -41.00
N SER A 434 -0.43 0.12 -41.62
CA SER A 434 -1.45 -0.87 -41.98
C SER A 434 -2.15 -1.45 -40.74
N GLU A 435 -3.37 -1.98 -40.89
CA GLU A 435 -4.10 -2.62 -39.78
C GLU A 435 -3.31 -3.77 -39.14
N GLN A 436 -2.56 -4.52 -39.96
CA GLN A 436 -1.70 -5.60 -39.50
C GLN A 436 -0.55 -5.06 -38.65
N GLU A 437 0.15 -4.01 -39.11
CA GLU A 437 1.22 -3.36 -38.32
C GLU A 437 0.68 -2.78 -37.02
N GLN A 438 -0.46 -2.08 -37.05
CA GLN A 438 -1.06 -1.52 -35.84
C GLN A 438 -1.35 -2.60 -34.79
N THR A 439 -1.88 -3.75 -35.25
CA THR A 439 -2.17 -4.89 -34.38
C THR A 439 -0.89 -5.49 -33.81
N GLU A 440 0.11 -5.76 -34.65
CA GLU A 440 1.41 -6.29 -34.24
C GLU A 440 2.11 -5.37 -33.24
N TRP A 441 2.12 -4.05 -33.52
CA TRP A 441 2.78 -3.05 -32.69
C TRP A 441 2.11 -2.93 -31.33
N ARG A 442 0.78 -2.83 -31.29
CA ARG A 442 0.03 -2.80 -30.02
C ARG A 442 0.26 -4.07 -29.20
N GLN A 443 0.24 -5.25 -29.83
CA GLN A 443 0.52 -6.51 -29.15
C GLN A 443 1.93 -6.50 -28.54
N ARG A 444 2.96 -6.15 -29.32
CA ARG A 444 4.35 -6.13 -28.84
C ARG A 444 4.58 -5.09 -27.74
N LEU A 445 3.98 -3.90 -27.84
CA LEU A 445 4.03 -2.89 -26.79
C LEU A 445 3.27 -3.33 -25.52
N GLY A 446 2.14 -4.02 -25.68
CA GLY A 446 1.40 -4.60 -24.57
C GLY A 446 2.18 -5.71 -23.85
N ASP A 447 2.90 -6.56 -24.60
CA ASP A 447 3.78 -7.59 -24.06
C ASP A 447 4.94 -6.98 -23.28
N LEU A 448 5.61 -5.96 -23.85
CA LEU A 448 6.66 -5.20 -23.17
C LEU A 448 6.13 -4.55 -21.89
N LYS A 449 4.95 -3.92 -21.94
CA LYS A 449 4.33 -3.29 -20.76
C LYS A 449 4.13 -4.30 -19.65
N ARG A 450 3.56 -5.48 -19.94
CA ARG A 450 3.34 -6.55 -18.95
C ARG A 450 4.66 -7.04 -18.34
N PHE A 451 5.70 -7.18 -19.16
CA PHE A 451 7.04 -7.51 -18.68
C PHE A 451 7.58 -6.43 -17.74
N LEU A 452 7.51 -5.16 -18.11
CA LEU A 452 7.99 -4.06 -17.26
C LEU A 452 7.20 -3.96 -15.94
N GLU A 453 5.89 -4.17 -15.98
CA GLU A 453 5.04 -4.21 -14.78
C GLU A 453 5.41 -5.34 -13.83
N SER A 454 5.80 -6.53 -14.34
CA SER A 454 6.25 -7.63 -13.48
C SER A 454 7.52 -7.29 -12.68
N LEU A 455 8.34 -6.35 -13.20
CA LEU A 455 9.57 -5.92 -12.55
C LEU A 455 9.34 -5.02 -11.33
N GLN A 456 8.14 -4.44 -11.17
CA GLN A 456 7.82 -3.53 -10.07
C GLN A 456 7.82 -4.24 -8.69
N ALA A 457 7.63 -5.56 -8.67
CA ALA A 457 7.67 -6.35 -7.44
C ALA A 457 9.09 -6.41 -6.82
N PHE A 458 10.15 -6.25 -7.62
CA PHE A 458 11.55 -6.37 -7.19
C PHE A 458 12.11 -5.07 -6.62
N ASN A 459 11.51 -4.62 -5.52
CA ASN A 459 11.80 -3.33 -4.88
C ASN A 459 12.79 -3.43 -3.68
N THR A 460 13.44 -4.58 -3.48
CA THR A 460 14.55 -4.74 -2.51
C THR A 460 15.64 -5.66 -3.09
N ALA A 461 16.87 -5.55 -2.57
CA ALA A 461 17.98 -6.39 -3.03
C ALA A 461 17.74 -7.88 -2.77
N GLY A 462 17.02 -8.21 -1.69
CA GLY A 462 16.62 -9.58 -1.36
C GLY A 462 15.70 -10.20 -2.40
N LYS A 463 14.71 -9.45 -2.90
CA LYS A 463 13.75 -9.93 -3.92
C LYS A 463 14.41 -10.26 -5.26
N LEU A 464 15.54 -9.64 -5.61
CA LEU A 464 16.27 -9.96 -6.84
C LEU A 464 16.83 -11.40 -6.86
N LYS A 465 16.95 -12.07 -5.70
CA LYS A 465 17.35 -13.48 -5.63
C LYS A 465 16.28 -14.43 -6.18
N SER A 466 15.01 -14.03 -6.14
CA SER A 466 13.89 -14.77 -6.70
C SER A 466 13.51 -14.27 -8.11
N PHE A 467 14.44 -13.62 -8.81
CA PHE A 467 14.19 -13.09 -10.15
C PHE A 467 13.88 -14.24 -11.13
N PRO A 468 12.68 -14.26 -11.75
CA PRO A 468 12.16 -15.44 -12.45
C PRO A 468 12.55 -15.50 -13.92
N HIS A 469 13.12 -14.43 -14.49
CA HIS A 469 13.44 -14.35 -15.90
C HIS A 469 14.89 -14.77 -16.17
N ASP A 470 15.11 -15.51 -17.25
CA ASP A 470 16.44 -15.84 -17.74
C ASP A 470 16.92 -14.78 -18.75
N VAL A 471 18.18 -14.92 -19.19
CA VAL A 471 18.81 -14.02 -20.17
C VAL A 471 18.01 -14.00 -21.49
N ALA A 472 17.49 -15.14 -21.94
CA ALA A 472 16.75 -15.24 -23.19
C ALA A 472 15.43 -14.47 -23.14
N ALA A 473 14.66 -14.60 -22.05
CA ALA A 473 13.41 -13.88 -21.84
C ALA A 473 13.62 -12.37 -21.78
N ILE A 474 14.74 -11.91 -21.20
CA ILE A 474 15.11 -10.49 -21.18
C ILE A 474 15.48 -10.01 -22.59
N GLN A 475 16.34 -10.75 -23.30
CA GLN A 475 16.76 -10.39 -24.65
C GLN A 475 15.59 -10.30 -25.63
N ALA A 476 14.57 -11.15 -25.45
CA ALA A 476 13.33 -11.11 -26.24
C ALA A 476 12.57 -9.78 -26.15
N GLN A 477 12.85 -8.94 -25.15
CA GLN A 477 12.21 -7.62 -24.97
C GLN A 477 12.91 -6.49 -25.76
N ARG A 478 14.13 -6.70 -26.27
CA ARG A 478 14.88 -5.69 -27.06
C ARG A 478 14.05 -5.11 -28.23
N PRO A 479 13.34 -5.92 -29.03
CA PRO A 479 12.50 -5.39 -30.12
C PRO A 479 11.34 -4.53 -29.62
N GLY A 480 10.78 -4.83 -28.44
CA GLY A 480 9.73 -4.01 -27.83
C GLY A 480 10.25 -2.61 -27.46
N LEU A 481 11.44 -2.52 -26.84
CA LEU A 481 12.04 -1.24 -26.50
C LEU A 481 12.46 -0.43 -27.73
N ALA A 482 12.93 -1.09 -28.78
CA ALA A 482 13.20 -0.44 -30.07
C ALA A 482 11.92 0.12 -30.68
N LEU A 483 10.82 -0.63 -30.60
CA LEU A 483 9.52 -0.20 -31.10
C LEU A 483 8.95 1.02 -30.36
N VAL A 484 9.16 1.12 -29.03
CA VAL A 484 8.78 2.34 -28.28
C VAL A 484 9.44 3.58 -28.90
N ARG A 485 10.74 3.51 -29.21
CA ARG A 485 11.47 4.62 -29.84
C ARG A 485 10.97 4.90 -31.25
N GLU A 486 10.73 3.85 -32.05
CA GLU A 486 10.20 4.00 -33.40
C GLU A 486 8.83 4.71 -33.40
N VAL A 487 7.96 4.37 -32.45
CA VAL A 487 6.65 5.01 -32.29
C VAL A 487 6.77 6.47 -31.84
N GLU A 488 7.68 6.78 -30.92
CA GLU A 488 7.97 8.16 -30.49
C GLU A 488 8.46 9.00 -31.68
N GLU A 489 9.47 8.54 -32.41
CA GLU A 489 10.05 9.23 -33.58
C GLU A 489 9.02 9.43 -34.70
N LEU A 490 8.22 8.40 -35.02
CA LEU A 490 7.20 8.48 -36.05
C LEU A 490 6.04 9.39 -35.62
N GLY A 491 5.66 9.36 -34.34
CA GLY A 491 4.65 10.24 -33.76
C GLY A 491 5.06 11.71 -33.84
N GLU A 492 6.31 12.04 -33.50
CA GLU A 492 6.87 13.38 -33.63
C GLU A 492 6.84 13.86 -35.09
N LEU A 493 7.23 13.01 -36.05
CA LEU A 493 7.16 13.33 -37.47
C LEU A 493 5.73 13.67 -37.91
N VAL A 494 4.75 12.84 -37.53
CA VAL A 494 3.33 13.04 -37.86
C VAL A 494 2.82 14.35 -37.25
N GLN A 495 3.16 14.66 -36.01
CA GLN A 495 2.79 15.93 -35.38
C GLN A 495 3.41 17.13 -36.09
N GLN A 496 4.68 17.01 -36.52
CA GLN A 496 5.39 18.08 -37.22
C GLN A 496 4.78 18.39 -38.60
N VAL A 497 4.41 17.37 -39.37
CA VAL A 497 3.89 17.55 -40.74
C VAL A 497 2.36 17.64 -40.81
N GLY A 498 1.66 17.17 -39.78
CA GLY A 498 0.20 17.11 -39.67
C GLY A 498 -0.51 18.40 -40.06
N PRO A 499 -0.14 19.57 -39.47
CA PRO A 499 -0.75 20.85 -39.83
C PRO A 499 -0.66 21.17 -41.32
N THR A 500 0.50 20.96 -41.94
CA THR A 500 0.72 21.23 -43.37
C THR A 500 -0.04 20.23 -44.25
N THR A 501 -0.11 18.95 -43.88
CA THR A 501 -0.91 17.98 -44.64
C THR A 501 -2.42 18.30 -44.59
N SER A 502 -2.93 18.75 -43.43
CA SER A 502 -4.31 19.20 -43.27
C SER A 502 -4.60 20.45 -44.10
N TYR A 503 -3.69 21.45 -44.05
CA TYR A 503 -3.75 22.64 -44.90
C TYR A 503 -3.84 22.27 -46.38
N LEU A 504 -2.95 21.39 -46.86
CA LEU A 504 -2.90 20.98 -48.26
C LEU A 504 -4.15 20.18 -48.68
N GLY A 505 -4.71 19.37 -47.78
CA GLY A 505 -5.98 18.67 -48.02
C GLY A 505 -7.15 19.64 -48.19
N LYS A 506 -7.22 20.69 -47.37
CA LYS A 506 -8.20 21.77 -47.54
C LYS A 506 -7.96 22.54 -48.85
N ALA A 507 -6.70 22.87 -49.14
CA ALA A 507 -6.29 23.59 -50.34
C ALA A 507 -6.67 22.87 -51.65
N GLU A 508 -6.53 21.53 -51.68
CA GLU A 508 -6.98 20.69 -52.81
C GLU A 508 -8.48 20.85 -53.12
N ALA A 509 -9.32 21.04 -52.09
CA ALA A 509 -10.76 21.22 -52.25
C ALA A 509 -11.18 22.64 -52.69
N VAL A 510 -10.27 23.62 -52.64
CA VAL A 510 -10.57 25.03 -52.95
C VAL A 510 -10.39 25.35 -54.44
N LEU A 511 -9.45 24.67 -55.09
CA LEU A 511 -9.18 24.82 -56.53
C LEU A 511 -10.01 23.83 -57.37
N GLN A 512 -10.16 24.13 -58.65
CA GLN A 512 -10.89 23.28 -59.60
C GLN A 512 -10.13 21.97 -59.85
N ALA A 513 -10.88 20.87 -60.09
CA ALA A 513 -10.30 19.54 -60.25
C ALA A 513 -9.28 19.40 -61.39
N GLY A 514 -9.37 20.22 -62.45
CA GLY A 514 -8.42 20.24 -63.57
C GLY A 514 -7.32 21.31 -63.46
N HIS A 515 -7.11 21.90 -62.28
CA HIS A 515 -6.06 22.88 -62.08
C HIS A 515 -4.68 22.18 -62.01
N PRO A 516 -3.62 22.67 -62.68
CA PRO A 516 -2.30 22.02 -62.69
C PRO A 516 -1.73 21.72 -61.31
N TRP A 517 -1.93 22.64 -60.36
CA TRP A 517 -1.51 22.42 -58.96
C TRP A 517 -2.28 21.28 -58.26
N VAL A 518 -3.57 21.06 -58.57
CA VAL A 518 -4.35 19.95 -57.99
C VAL A 518 -3.81 18.61 -58.47
N ASP A 519 -3.47 18.51 -59.75
CA ASP A 519 -2.83 17.30 -60.31
C ASP A 519 -1.47 17.04 -59.67
N GLN A 520 -0.63 18.08 -59.56
CA GLN A 520 0.67 18.01 -58.87
C GLN A 520 0.50 17.57 -57.41
N MET A 521 -0.47 18.12 -56.68
CA MET A 521 -0.75 17.77 -55.29
C MET A 521 -1.18 16.30 -55.15
N ARG A 522 -2.02 15.79 -56.06
CA ARG A 522 -2.47 14.40 -56.06
C ARG A 522 -1.34 13.42 -56.32
N GLU A 523 -0.51 13.71 -57.33
CA GLU A 523 0.67 12.91 -57.67
C GLU A 523 1.66 12.88 -56.50
N ARG A 524 2.05 14.06 -56.00
CA ARG A 524 2.99 14.16 -54.87
C ARG A 524 2.45 13.52 -53.60
N ARG A 525 1.16 13.70 -53.27
CA ARG A 525 0.54 13.00 -52.13
C ARG A 525 0.64 11.49 -52.30
N GLY A 526 0.38 10.96 -53.50
CA GLY A 526 0.52 9.53 -53.79
C GLY A 526 1.95 9.03 -53.55
N GLU A 527 2.95 9.74 -54.08
CA GLU A 527 4.36 9.41 -53.89
C GLU A 527 4.79 9.43 -52.41
N LEU A 528 4.42 10.49 -51.69
CA LEU A 528 4.77 10.67 -50.28
C LEU A 528 4.06 9.64 -49.40
N MET A 529 2.77 9.37 -49.65
CA MET A 529 2.02 8.35 -48.95
C MET A 529 2.62 6.96 -49.16
N ALA A 530 2.98 6.60 -50.40
CA ALA A 530 3.61 5.31 -50.68
C ALA A 530 4.95 5.11 -49.94
N LYS A 531 5.72 6.19 -49.77
CA LYS A 531 6.99 6.16 -49.03
C LYS A 531 6.76 6.08 -47.51
N ILE A 532 5.87 6.89 -46.93
CA ILE A 532 5.67 6.89 -45.47
C ILE A 532 4.94 5.64 -44.95
N THR A 533 4.12 4.99 -45.78
CA THR A 533 3.52 3.69 -45.44
C THR A 533 4.47 2.51 -45.61
N SER A 534 5.62 2.71 -46.26
CA SER A 534 6.64 1.67 -46.41
C SER A 534 7.60 1.68 -45.21
N PRO A 535 7.70 0.57 -44.45
CA PRO A 535 8.62 0.49 -43.30
C PRO A 535 10.07 0.84 -43.66
N LYS A 536 10.51 0.41 -44.85
CA LYS A 536 11.87 0.64 -45.35
C LYS A 536 12.17 2.13 -45.61
N HIS A 537 11.19 2.89 -46.09
CA HIS A 537 11.39 4.28 -46.47
C HIS A 537 11.09 5.26 -45.33
N ARG A 538 10.11 4.96 -44.47
CA ARG A 538 9.75 5.84 -43.35
C ARG A 538 10.84 5.97 -42.27
N ALA A 539 11.68 4.94 -42.13
CA ALA A 539 12.82 4.93 -41.21
C ALA A 539 14.05 5.71 -41.73
N ASP A 540 14.02 6.22 -42.97
CA ASP A 540 15.14 6.99 -43.54
C ASP A 540 15.06 8.47 -43.12
N SER A 541 16.07 8.92 -42.36
CA SER A 541 16.23 10.33 -41.96
C SER A 541 16.31 11.31 -43.15
N GLY A 542 16.77 10.85 -44.32
CA GLY A 542 16.74 11.62 -45.56
C GLY A 542 15.33 11.86 -46.06
N PHE A 543 14.47 10.85 -45.97
CA PHE A 543 13.06 10.94 -46.34
C PHE A 543 12.29 11.90 -45.42
N GLN A 544 12.51 11.86 -44.10
CA GLN A 544 11.81 12.74 -43.16
C GLN A 544 12.03 14.24 -43.48
N ARG A 545 13.28 14.62 -43.78
CA ARG A 545 13.60 16.00 -44.21
C ARG A 545 13.00 16.33 -45.58
N ALA A 546 13.09 15.41 -46.53
CA ALA A 546 12.51 15.60 -47.87
C ALA A 546 10.98 15.73 -47.84
N LEU A 547 10.30 15.02 -46.92
CA LEU A 547 8.85 15.12 -46.72
C LEU A 547 8.47 16.55 -46.29
N GLY A 548 9.13 17.09 -45.26
CA GLY A 548 8.87 18.47 -44.81
C GLY A 548 9.09 19.51 -45.92
N GLN A 549 10.17 19.37 -46.69
CA GLN A 549 10.48 20.26 -47.81
C GLN A 549 9.42 20.17 -48.93
N ALA A 550 9.06 18.96 -49.36
CA ALA A 550 8.05 18.76 -50.40
C ALA A 550 6.69 19.34 -50.02
N LEU A 551 6.29 19.21 -48.74
CA LEU A 551 5.05 19.81 -48.23
C LEU A 551 5.10 21.34 -48.23
N ALA A 552 6.23 21.94 -47.85
CA ALA A 552 6.41 23.38 -47.88
C ALA A 552 6.41 23.94 -49.32
N GLU A 553 7.03 23.24 -50.27
CA GLU A 553 7.00 23.58 -51.70
C GLU A 553 5.58 23.54 -52.26
N LEU A 554 4.83 22.47 -51.98
CA LEU A 554 3.42 22.35 -52.40
C LEU A 554 2.56 23.47 -51.83
N LYS A 555 2.76 23.83 -50.56
CA LYS A 555 2.05 24.93 -49.90
C LYS A 555 2.37 26.27 -50.57
N THR A 556 3.64 26.52 -50.86
CA THR A 556 4.09 27.75 -51.50
C THR A 556 3.50 27.87 -52.91
N ALA A 557 3.54 26.79 -53.69
CA ALA A 557 2.96 26.73 -55.03
C ALA A 557 1.44 26.93 -55.02
N TYR A 558 0.75 26.42 -53.98
CA TYR A 558 -0.68 26.65 -53.80
C TYR A 558 -0.98 28.13 -53.59
N GLN A 559 -0.26 28.77 -52.66
CA GLN A 559 -0.46 30.17 -52.32
C GLN A 559 -0.31 31.06 -53.57
N ASP A 560 0.69 30.79 -54.40
CA ASP A 560 0.89 31.51 -55.66
C ASP A 560 -0.25 31.27 -56.66
N ALA A 561 -0.68 30.02 -56.83
CA ALA A 561 -1.80 29.68 -57.70
C ALA A 561 -3.12 30.32 -57.24
N TYR A 562 -3.39 30.31 -55.93
CA TYR A 562 -4.58 30.91 -55.35
C TYR A 562 -4.57 32.44 -55.49
N LEU A 563 -3.44 33.10 -55.20
CA LEU A 563 -3.27 34.55 -55.41
C LEU A 563 -3.51 34.93 -56.88
N GLN A 564 -2.98 34.15 -57.82
CA GLN A 564 -3.20 34.38 -59.25
C GLN A 564 -4.69 34.30 -59.62
N ARG A 565 -5.41 33.27 -59.13
CA ARG A 565 -6.86 33.14 -59.34
C ARG A 565 -7.64 34.27 -58.66
N HIS A 566 -7.20 34.70 -57.48
CA HIS A 566 -7.82 35.78 -56.75
C HIS A 566 -7.72 37.11 -57.50
N VAL A 567 -6.53 37.48 -58.00
CA VAL A 567 -6.31 38.69 -58.82
C VAL A 567 -7.11 38.65 -60.13
N GLN A 568 -7.34 37.46 -60.70
CA GLN A 568 -8.20 37.33 -61.89
C GLN A 568 -9.68 37.56 -61.58
N ALA A 569 -10.15 37.16 -60.39
CA ALA A 569 -11.58 37.18 -60.03
C ALA A 569 -12.01 38.38 -59.16
N ARG A 570 -11.06 39.17 -58.65
CA ARG A 570 -11.33 40.29 -57.74
C ARG A 570 -10.73 41.58 -58.29
N LEU A 571 -11.43 42.68 -58.06
CA LEU A 571 -10.93 44.01 -58.40
C LEU A 571 -9.85 44.46 -57.42
N GLY A 572 -8.77 44.99 -57.97
CA GLY A 572 -7.76 45.74 -57.22
C GLY A 572 -8.27 47.12 -56.80
N ALA A 573 -7.53 47.81 -55.94
CA ALA A 573 -7.92 49.14 -55.45
C ALA A 573 -8.18 50.17 -56.57
N THR A 574 -7.36 50.13 -57.64
CA THR A 574 -7.54 51.03 -58.80
C THR A 574 -8.78 50.70 -59.61
N ASP A 575 -9.07 49.42 -59.85
CA ASP A 575 -10.25 49.00 -60.62
C ASP A 575 -11.54 49.15 -59.81
N ASP A 576 -11.49 49.02 -58.49
CA ASP A 576 -12.61 49.36 -57.61
C ASP A 576 -12.99 50.84 -57.68
N GLN A 577 -11.99 51.74 -57.73
CA GLN A 577 -12.23 53.16 -57.99
C GLN A 577 -12.86 53.39 -59.36
N ARG A 578 -12.45 52.63 -60.40
CA ARG A 578 -13.08 52.70 -61.72
C ARG A 578 -14.53 52.21 -61.70
N LYS A 579 -14.82 51.11 -61.00
CA LYS A 579 -16.19 50.62 -60.76
C LYS A 579 -17.05 51.70 -60.11
N ALA A 580 -16.55 52.34 -59.05
CA ALA A 580 -17.25 53.39 -58.34
C ALA A 580 -17.56 54.61 -59.24
N ARG A 581 -16.61 54.99 -60.10
CA ARG A 581 -16.81 56.06 -61.10
C ARG A 581 -17.86 55.68 -62.13
N LEU A 582 -17.78 54.48 -62.73
CA LEU A 582 -18.76 53.98 -63.70
C LEU A 582 -20.18 53.91 -63.13
N GLY A 583 -20.32 53.50 -61.86
CA GLY A 583 -21.62 53.45 -61.18
C GLY A 583 -22.27 54.82 -60.97
N GLN A 584 -21.50 55.92 -61.03
CA GLN A 584 -21.98 57.29 -60.89
C GLN A 584 -21.87 58.09 -62.20
N ASP A 585 -21.50 57.43 -63.30
CA ASP A 585 -21.19 58.05 -64.58
C ASP A 585 -22.42 58.78 -65.16
N PRO A 586 -22.25 60.02 -65.68
CA PRO A 586 -23.33 60.75 -66.34
C PRO A 586 -24.04 59.96 -67.46
N ARG A 587 -23.29 59.18 -68.25
CA ARG A 587 -23.83 58.34 -69.34
C ARG A 587 -24.82 57.30 -68.80
N LEU A 588 -24.46 56.65 -67.68
CA LEU A 588 -25.32 55.68 -67.03
C LEU A 588 -26.60 56.31 -66.48
N LYS A 589 -26.51 57.51 -65.88
CA LYS A 589 -27.67 58.27 -65.39
C LYS A 589 -28.61 58.69 -66.53
N GLN A 590 -28.04 59.09 -67.67
CA GLN A 590 -28.81 59.42 -68.86
C GLN A 590 -29.59 58.22 -69.37
N LEU A 591 -28.95 57.05 -69.51
CA LEU A 591 -29.62 55.80 -69.91
C LEU A 591 -30.71 55.38 -68.91
N GLN A 592 -30.48 55.55 -67.60
CA GLN A 592 -31.51 55.31 -66.57
C GLN A 592 -32.73 56.21 -66.76
N GLN A 593 -32.56 57.49 -67.08
CA GLN A 593 -33.67 58.40 -67.36
C GLN A 593 -34.40 58.01 -68.65
N LEU A 594 -33.66 57.67 -69.71
CA LEU A 594 -34.23 57.25 -70.98
C LEU A 594 -34.98 55.91 -70.89
N SER A 595 -34.67 55.07 -69.89
CA SER A 595 -35.32 53.77 -69.70
C SER A 595 -36.82 53.87 -69.38
N THR A 596 -37.33 55.06 -69.03
CA THR A 596 -38.76 55.30 -68.80
C THR A 596 -39.54 55.58 -70.09
N VAL A 597 -38.86 55.75 -71.22
CA VAL A 597 -39.47 55.98 -72.53
C VAL A 597 -39.88 54.63 -73.14
N GLU A 598 -41.10 54.56 -73.71
CA GLU A 598 -41.59 53.34 -74.36
C GLU A 598 -40.70 52.93 -75.55
N MET A 599 -40.57 51.61 -75.77
CA MET A 599 -39.74 50.98 -76.80
C MET A 599 -38.21 51.08 -76.65
N MET A 600 -37.68 51.51 -75.49
CA MET A 600 -36.23 51.48 -75.23
C MET A 600 -35.71 50.08 -74.84
N PRO A 601 -34.47 49.69 -75.19
CA PRO A 601 -33.87 48.38 -74.86
C PRO A 601 -33.49 48.17 -73.38
N THR A 602 -34.43 48.33 -72.44
CA THR A 602 -34.17 48.35 -70.99
C THR A 602 -33.49 47.10 -70.42
N GLN A 603 -33.62 45.94 -71.08
CA GLN A 603 -32.92 44.71 -70.67
C GLN A 603 -31.40 44.85 -70.76
N GLN A 604 -30.87 45.51 -71.81
CA GLN A 604 -29.43 45.74 -71.97
C GLN A 604 -28.84 46.56 -70.82
N LEU A 605 -29.57 47.59 -70.37
CA LEU A 605 -29.16 48.41 -69.24
C LEU A 605 -29.17 47.63 -67.92
N ARG A 606 -30.16 46.76 -67.71
CA ARG A 606 -30.22 45.88 -66.53
C ARG A 606 -29.05 44.89 -66.53
N ASP A 607 -28.75 44.27 -67.67
CA ASP A 607 -27.65 43.31 -67.80
C ASP A 607 -26.29 43.99 -67.55
N PHE A 608 -26.12 45.22 -68.05
CA PHE A 608 -24.96 46.05 -67.77
C PHE A 608 -24.81 46.34 -66.27
N GLN A 609 -25.86 46.83 -65.61
CA GLN A 609 -25.85 47.15 -64.19
C GLN A 609 -25.59 45.91 -63.33
N ASN A 610 -26.23 44.79 -63.64
CA ASN A 610 -26.00 43.52 -62.97
C ASN A 610 -24.54 43.08 -63.09
N THR A 611 -23.95 43.23 -64.28
CA THR A 611 -22.54 42.93 -64.50
C THR A 611 -21.62 43.86 -63.71
N LEU A 612 -21.83 45.19 -63.81
CA LEU A 612 -21.03 46.20 -63.11
C LEU A 612 -21.05 45.98 -61.59
N PHE A 613 -22.24 45.88 -61.00
CA PHE A 613 -22.38 45.75 -59.55
C PHE A 613 -21.99 44.36 -59.04
N GLY A 614 -22.14 43.32 -59.86
CA GLY A 614 -21.75 41.94 -59.55
C GLY A 614 -20.23 41.70 -59.45
N LEU A 615 -19.39 42.60 -59.99
CA LEU A 615 -17.93 42.49 -59.85
C LEU A 615 -17.50 42.64 -58.39
N LYS A 616 -16.79 41.65 -57.85
CA LYS A 616 -16.37 41.62 -56.44
C LYS A 616 -15.01 42.27 -56.24
N THR A 617 -14.83 43.01 -55.15
CA THR A 617 -13.57 43.69 -54.80
C THR A 617 -12.87 42.98 -53.66
N CYS A 618 -11.55 42.80 -53.77
CA CYS A 618 -10.69 42.37 -52.67
C CYS A 618 -9.22 42.62 -53.04
N PHE A 619 -8.53 43.46 -52.28
CA PHE A 619 -7.12 43.83 -52.51
C PHE A 619 -6.27 43.78 -51.25
N SER A 620 -6.81 43.25 -50.16
CA SER A 620 -6.12 43.12 -48.86
C SER A 620 -5.38 41.80 -48.70
N LEU A 621 -5.65 40.83 -49.58
CA LEU A 621 -5.06 39.50 -49.52
C LEU A 621 -3.54 39.54 -49.80
N THR A 622 -2.77 39.00 -48.87
CA THR A 622 -1.34 38.73 -49.01
C THR A 622 -1.04 37.24 -48.92
N LYS A 623 0.20 36.84 -49.22
CA LYS A 623 0.65 35.45 -49.06
C LYS A 623 0.64 34.99 -47.60
N GLN A 624 0.94 35.88 -46.65
CA GLN A 624 0.93 35.58 -45.21
C GLN A 624 -0.47 35.27 -44.69
N ASP A 625 -1.51 35.91 -45.23
CA ASP A 625 -2.90 35.62 -44.87
C ASP A 625 -3.30 34.17 -45.21
N LEU A 626 -2.57 33.53 -46.14
CA LEU A 626 -2.76 32.14 -46.54
C LEU A 626 -1.86 31.16 -45.79
N ASP A 627 -1.14 31.57 -44.75
CA ASP A 627 -0.28 30.63 -44.01
C ASP A 627 -1.09 29.71 -43.09
N ALA A 628 -2.14 30.21 -42.45
CA ALA A 628 -2.97 29.43 -41.53
C ALA A 628 -4.16 28.74 -42.21
N ASP A 629 -4.78 29.39 -43.20
CA ASP A 629 -5.95 28.88 -43.92
C ASP A 629 -5.78 29.09 -45.44
N PRO A 630 -6.11 28.10 -46.29
CA PRO A 630 -5.95 28.23 -47.73
C PRO A 630 -6.95 29.18 -48.41
N ILE A 631 -7.93 29.72 -47.68
CA ILE A 631 -8.96 30.60 -48.24
C ILE A 631 -8.71 32.04 -47.77
N CYS A 632 -8.90 33.00 -48.68
CA CYS A 632 -8.83 34.42 -48.38
C CYS A 632 -9.76 34.81 -47.22
N PRO A 633 -9.21 35.32 -46.09
CA PRO A 633 -10.02 35.65 -44.92
C PRO A 633 -10.90 36.89 -45.13
N HIS A 634 -10.61 37.71 -46.14
CA HIS A 634 -11.32 38.97 -46.39
C HIS A 634 -12.57 38.82 -47.26
N CYS A 635 -12.57 37.86 -48.19
CA CYS A 635 -13.69 37.69 -49.13
C CYS A 635 -14.14 36.24 -49.33
N ALA A 636 -13.53 35.28 -48.62
CA ALA A 636 -13.85 33.85 -48.68
C ALA A 636 -13.87 33.27 -50.11
N PHE A 637 -13.03 33.78 -51.01
CA PHE A 637 -13.04 33.40 -52.42
C PHE A 637 -12.72 31.91 -52.61
N ARG A 638 -13.56 31.20 -53.36
CA ARG A 638 -13.39 29.79 -53.71
C ARG A 638 -13.42 29.60 -55.23
N PRO A 639 -12.26 29.43 -55.89
CA PRO A 639 -12.18 29.25 -57.35
C PRO A 639 -13.02 28.09 -57.91
N VAL A 640 -13.32 27.07 -57.11
CA VAL A 640 -14.19 25.96 -57.49
C VAL A 640 -15.67 26.36 -57.58
N GLU A 641 -16.11 27.31 -56.75
CA GLU A 641 -17.48 27.84 -56.73
C GLU A 641 -17.67 29.02 -57.69
N GLU A 642 -16.57 29.71 -58.03
CA GLU A 642 -16.54 30.86 -58.95
C GLU A 642 -15.55 30.61 -60.11
N PRO A 643 -15.94 29.83 -61.14
CA PRO A 643 -15.02 29.49 -62.22
C PRO A 643 -14.60 30.69 -63.06
N PHE A 644 -13.33 30.70 -63.48
CA PHE A 644 -12.81 31.76 -64.34
C PHE A 644 -13.48 31.71 -65.73
N ALA A 645 -14.28 32.73 -66.04
CA ALA A 645 -15.04 32.85 -67.28
C ALA A 645 -14.24 33.47 -68.46
N GLY A 646 -12.90 33.38 -68.44
CA GLY A 646 -12.04 33.82 -69.53
C GLY A 646 -11.64 35.30 -69.53
N THR A 647 -12.33 36.16 -68.77
CA THR A 647 -12.01 37.60 -68.66
C THR A 647 -11.69 37.95 -67.20
N LYS A 648 -10.60 38.70 -66.96
CA LYS A 648 -10.26 39.16 -65.62
C LYS A 648 -11.23 40.24 -65.16
N ALA A 649 -11.48 40.34 -63.86
CA ALA A 649 -12.39 41.34 -63.31
C ALA A 649 -11.97 42.78 -63.68
N GLY A 650 -10.67 43.09 -63.64
CA GLY A 650 -10.15 44.40 -64.07
C GLY A 650 -10.36 44.69 -65.57
N ASP A 651 -10.13 43.70 -66.44
CA ASP A 651 -10.37 43.85 -67.88
C ASP A 651 -11.86 44.00 -68.18
N ARG A 652 -12.73 43.30 -67.43
CA ARG A 652 -14.19 43.41 -67.56
C ARG A 652 -14.69 44.81 -67.19
N ILE A 653 -14.08 45.48 -66.22
CA ILE A 653 -14.37 46.89 -65.93
C ILE A 653 -14.02 47.79 -67.11
N GLY A 654 -12.86 47.58 -67.74
CA GLY A 654 -12.48 48.32 -68.93
C GLY A 654 -13.48 48.13 -70.07
N GLN A 655 -13.95 46.89 -70.29
CA GLN A 655 -14.98 46.59 -71.30
C GLN A 655 -16.31 47.27 -70.98
N LEU A 656 -16.75 47.31 -69.72
CA LEU A 656 -17.99 47.97 -69.32
C LEU A 656 -17.95 49.48 -69.62
N ASP A 657 -16.79 50.13 -69.52
CA ASP A 657 -16.66 51.54 -69.89
C ASP A 657 -16.96 51.76 -71.40
N THR A 658 -16.43 50.87 -72.26
CA THR A 658 -16.68 50.90 -73.70
C THR A 658 -18.12 50.48 -74.05
N GLU A 659 -18.66 49.44 -73.40
CA GLU A 659 -20.05 49.01 -73.58
C GLU A 659 -21.04 50.13 -73.21
N LEU A 660 -20.69 50.97 -72.23
CA LEU A 660 -21.51 52.12 -71.85
C LEU A 660 -21.56 53.19 -72.95
N ASP A 661 -20.44 53.47 -73.63
CA ASP A 661 -20.39 54.37 -74.80
C ASP A 661 -21.24 53.83 -75.95
N ASP A 662 -21.05 52.55 -76.28
CA ASP A 662 -21.79 51.88 -77.35
C ASP A 662 -23.29 51.87 -77.07
N MET A 663 -23.69 51.67 -75.81
CA MET A 663 -25.10 51.69 -75.39
C MET A 663 -25.70 53.09 -75.53
N VAL A 664 -24.99 54.15 -75.13
CA VAL A 664 -25.44 55.54 -75.33
C VAL A 664 -25.64 55.83 -76.83
N GLN A 665 -24.69 55.44 -77.67
CA GLN A 665 -24.78 55.65 -79.12
C GLN A 665 -25.95 54.87 -79.73
N SER A 666 -26.12 53.59 -79.34
CA SER A 666 -27.20 52.74 -79.81
C SER A 666 -28.58 53.27 -79.41
N TRP A 667 -28.76 53.64 -78.15
CA TRP A 667 -30.03 54.20 -77.65
C TRP A 667 -30.36 55.55 -78.31
N THR A 668 -29.34 56.37 -78.58
CA THR A 668 -29.51 57.62 -79.33
C THR A 668 -30.01 57.35 -80.75
N ASN A 669 -29.43 56.37 -81.44
CA ASN A 669 -29.87 55.99 -82.79
C ASN A 669 -31.30 55.39 -82.78
N THR A 670 -31.66 54.59 -81.76
CA THR A 670 -33.04 54.09 -81.59
C THR A 670 -34.03 55.23 -81.40
N LEU A 671 -33.71 56.22 -80.55
CA LEU A 671 -34.58 57.38 -80.36
C LEU A 671 -34.73 58.20 -81.64
N LEU A 672 -33.64 58.48 -82.35
CA LEU A 672 -33.68 59.19 -83.64
C LEU A 672 -34.48 58.42 -84.70
N GLY A 673 -34.35 57.09 -84.75
CA GLY A 673 -35.12 56.24 -85.65
C GLY A 673 -36.62 56.24 -85.32
N ASN A 674 -36.99 56.11 -84.05
CA ASN A 674 -38.38 56.16 -83.61
C ASN A 674 -39.02 57.54 -83.88
N LEU A 675 -38.25 58.63 -83.78
CA LEU A 675 -38.71 59.99 -84.12
C LEU A 675 -38.85 60.25 -85.63
N GLN A 676 -38.28 59.39 -86.48
CA GLN A 676 -38.38 59.47 -87.94
C GLN A 676 -39.48 58.56 -88.52
N ASP A 677 -40.08 57.68 -87.72
CA ASP A 677 -41.18 56.81 -88.13
C ASP A 677 -42.49 57.61 -88.20
N PRO A 678 -43.14 57.76 -89.37
CA PRO A 678 -44.37 58.54 -89.53
C PRO A 678 -45.61 57.90 -88.86
N THR A 679 -45.47 56.75 -88.19
CA THR A 679 -46.54 56.08 -87.44
C THR A 679 -46.38 56.12 -85.91
N VAL A 680 -45.32 56.75 -85.40
CA VAL A 680 -45.08 57.00 -83.97
C VAL A 680 -45.37 58.46 -83.62
#